data_AF-A0A6B2KXE8-F1
#
_entry.id   AF-A0A6B2KXE8-F1
#
_cell.length_a   1.000
_cell.length_b   1.000
_cell.length_c   1.000
_cell.angle_alpha   90.00
_cell.angle_beta   90.00
_cell.angle_gamma   90.00
#
_symmetry.space_group_name_H-M   'P 1'
#
loop_
_entity.id
_entity.type
_entity.pdbx_description
1 polymer ?
#
loop_
_entity_poly.entity_id
_entity_poly.type
_entity_poly.pdbx_seq_one_letter_code
_entity_poly.pdbx_strand_id
1 'polypeptide(L)'
;MSTLVGWSRGGRSVRLRLSSEHSCAFVREATRKEESRTQNVTTVKGVATITEKVVTTITEYFWDFTATWELCAYPGSAPEEKVVLGGRTGTHQLLTTVKNTPHPSSTVNAPLDVFLTPLLKLLTEANAFAFDIDRSSPRCRTPSNNPEVLDLLAHLETFRQWSQQVSDYFTQVLFPKQRYHSLDLSLVSGSSIFVPLSPFFVQDGQGSKRAPAGPSGCLAEVLPSPDLAGGPLDLFLQVPAFLKEHKASINAKFNHLRRAFPDTAQLITFSETALASVAQNALQIINTHRETIHYIEHVLRQQLLTALGKELTPVDFALYMLYHNRLLFKEDYEPRPLCYPIRRPGHYPEGLLTVSARLDDGSVDQPLFAMSHHSLATTPMSFPLSASASLSFRGDRYLHAFVQHKFSGQAGLKLFLSARAHQFSSFVLVLGTLKSATSFDAKSAVIIQNKDDLLIPLLLEEIPTPKAFRDAIESLSPEQQRFAKAYRGMQLSSTLFGVVVIQIKPQLEKLLKLPNESLTKEIQLYQDLLKLFIKYQIPSDLLTFGGAANSSVGEKVGGVQRNVRNMLDMVETKQKEEIKEQSQVFLTSVYNSPPPPPTSVYLSMPMAYPSPPPMPMMSMMMAGPPPPPPTSSYAMAPPPPMAFSAPPPPMAFSAPPPMPSSMAFPSPPPPSRSAAGPPPPGGAAPPPSRSAAGPPPPGGAAPPPSGGGRGGAPPPKPKPAPAPQPSAPTPQPSAPTKPTPQPTPSTPEQPLVPQKEFLSVKTSDRDLTKVPTELDGKFEALDEDAALHSVIISAGPTWNKKFRKSLLSKESEETLAKEEQEEERDKAFDLLDALSRSGTLEVDCAEMHVIIGASHNFDKNIINTVVQDNMNPIEKIERSMLIIATTVQGVDATELVKPEQLERVSCYSPTLFGLPSAQERQAIEGKKV
;
A
#
# COMPACT_ATOMS: atom_id res chain seq x y z
N MET A 1 47.43 6.51 -22.24
CA MET A 1 46.02 6.18 -22.54
C MET A 1 45.91 5.02 -23.52
N SER A 2 46.38 5.18 -24.76
CA SER A 2 46.39 4.15 -25.82
C SER A 2 46.80 2.75 -25.34
N THR A 3 47.87 2.61 -24.56
CA THR A 3 48.32 1.33 -23.99
C THR A 3 47.26 0.64 -23.13
N LEU A 4 46.55 1.39 -22.29
CA LEU A 4 45.51 0.87 -21.40
C LEU A 4 44.27 0.43 -22.19
N VAL A 5 43.88 1.23 -23.19
CA VAL A 5 42.79 0.89 -24.12
C VAL A 5 43.14 -0.37 -24.92
N GLY A 6 44.40 -0.49 -25.39
CA GLY A 6 44.91 -1.67 -26.09
C GLY A 6 44.89 -2.94 -25.24
N TRP A 7 45.27 -2.86 -23.96
CA TRP A 7 45.11 -3.98 -23.02
C TRP A 7 43.64 -4.38 -22.84
N SER A 8 42.77 -3.40 -22.59
CA SER A 8 41.33 -3.62 -22.40
C SER A 8 40.64 -4.24 -23.62
N ARG A 9 41.04 -3.87 -24.85
CA ARG A 9 40.54 -4.47 -26.10
C ARG A 9 41.14 -5.85 -26.38
N GLY A 10 42.39 -6.08 -26.00
CA GLY A 10 43.04 -7.40 -26.05
C GLY A 10 42.53 -8.40 -25.01
N GLY A 11 41.30 -8.23 -24.50
CA GLY A 11 40.68 -9.09 -23.49
C GLY A 11 41.28 -9.03 -22.08
N ARG A 12 42.37 -8.27 -21.87
CA ARG A 12 43.07 -8.19 -20.59
C ARG A 12 42.43 -7.12 -19.70
N SER A 13 42.06 -7.49 -18.48
CA SER A 13 41.61 -6.50 -17.50
C SER A 13 42.71 -5.48 -17.20
N VAL A 14 42.36 -4.24 -16.93
CA VAL A 14 43.32 -3.18 -16.59
C VAL A 14 43.10 -2.80 -15.13
N ARG A 15 44.16 -2.91 -14.32
CA ARG A 15 44.14 -2.51 -12.92
C ARG A 15 45.00 -1.27 -12.72
N LEU A 16 44.52 -0.36 -11.89
CA LEU A 16 45.24 0.81 -11.38
C LEU A 16 45.54 0.56 -9.89
N ARG A 17 46.79 0.75 -9.49
CA ARG A 17 47.31 0.47 -8.15
C ARG A 17 48.04 1.69 -7.60
N LEU A 18 47.72 2.10 -6.36
CA LEU A 18 48.62 2.90 -5.53
C LEU A 18 49.30 1.98 -4.52
N SER A 19 50.61 1.80 -4.67
CA SER A 19 51.48 1.14 -3.67
C SER A 19 52.11 2.20 -2.76
N SER A 20 52.30 1.90 -1.47
CA SER A 20 53.15 2.74 -0.62
C SER A 20 53.85 1.98 0.51
N GLU A 21 55.03 2.47 0.89
CA GLU A 21 55.83 1.99 2.01
C GLU A 21 56.34 3.18 2.84
N HIS A 22 56.28 3.04 4.16
CA HIS A 22 56.84 3.99 5.12
C HIS A 22 57.97 3.33 5.91
N SER A 23 59.01 4.07 6.26
CA SER A 23 60.09 3.61 7.15
C SER A 23 60.52 4.72 8.11
N CYS A 24 61.04 4.34 9.27
CA CYS A 24 61.42 5.28 10.34
C CYS A 24 62.77 4.87 10.96
N ALA A 25 63.82 5.64 10.67
CA ALA A 25 65.18 5.37 11.14
C ALA A 25 65.60 6.35 12.25
N PHE A 26 66.38 5.90 13.23
CA PHE A 26 67.01 6.79 14.21
C PHE A 26 68.23 7.47 13.60
N VAL A 27 68.38 8.79 13.83
CA VAL A 27 69.46 9.60 13.26
C VAL A 27 70.46 10.02 14.32
N ARG A 28 70.00 10.73 15.36
CA ARG A 28 70.86 11.33 16.39
C ARG A 28 70.09 11.74 17.64
N GLU A 29 70.83 11.90 18.73
CA GLU A 29 70.38 12.47 20.00
C GLU A 29 71.10 13.83 20.20
N ALA A 30 70.41 14.84 20.70
CA ALA A 30 70.99 16.12 21.08
C ALA A 30 70.31 16.67 22.34
N THR A 31 70.99 17.56 23.07
CA THR A 31 70.43 18.21 24.26
C THR A 31 70.37 19.72 24.07
N ARG A 32 69.20 20.31 24.35
CA ARG A 32 69.03 21.77 24.39
C ARG A 32 68.76 22.23 25.82
N LYS A 33 69.20 23.44 26.16
CA LYS A 33 68.89 24.10 27.43
C LYS A 33 67.87 25.18 27.18
N GLU A 34 66.75 25.12 27.89
CA GLU A 34 65.64 26.06 27.76
C GLU A 34 65.40 26.74 29.11
N GLU A 35 65.51 28.07 29.14
CA GLU A 35 65.27 28.85 30.34
C GLU A 35 63.77 29.00 30.60
N SER A 36 63.34 28.83 31.85
CA SER A 36 61.96 29.09 32.27
C SER A 36 61.52 30.52 31.90
N ARG A 37 60.34 30.65 31.27
CA ARG A 37 59.68 31.95 31.05
C ARG A 37 59.25 32.65 32.34
N THR A 38 59.14 31.91 33.45
CA THR A 38 58.79 32.45 34.77
C THR A 38 60.06 32.63 35.60
N GLN A 39 60.39 33.87 35.93
CA GLN A 39 61.43 34.20 36.92
C GLN A 39 60.81 34.20 38.32
N ASN A 40 61.41 33.47 39.25
CA ASN A 40 61.13 33.64 40.68
C ASN A 40 62.05 34.73 41.22
N VAL A 41 61.48 35.87 41.62
CA VAL A 41 62.19 37.00 42.22
C VAL A 41 61.92 37.02 43.71
N THR A 42 62.89 36.55 44.50
CA THR A 42 62.76 36.45 45.97
C THR A 42 63.39 37.67 46.64
N THR A 43 62.56 38.63 47.04
CA THR A 43 63.03 39.86 47.70
C THR A 43 63.26 39.65 49.19
N VAL A 44 64.53 39.59 49.60
CA VAL A 44 64.92 39.62 51.02
C VAL A 44 65.02 41.09 51.48
N LYS A 45 64.56 41.39 52.71
CA LYS A 45 64.51 42.76 53.25
C LYS A 45 65.90 43.43 53.28
N GLY A 46 66.16 44.34 52.36
CA GLY A 46 67.07 45.48 52.57
C GLY A 46 68.13 45.74 51.51
N VAL A 47 68.85 44.72 50.99
CA VAL A 47 70.15 44.97 50.34
C VAL A 47 70.39 44.24 49.00
N ALA A 48 69.69 43.14 48.68
CA ALA A 48 69.94 42.40 47.44
C ALA A 48 68.69 41.75 46.82
N THR A 49 68.64 41.73 45.48
CA THR A 49 67.65 40.98 44.69
C THR A 49 68.32 39.78 44.06
N ILE A 50 67.86 38.56 44.37
CA ILE A 50 68.34 37.33 43.74
C ILE A 50 67.31 36.91 42.68
N THR A 51 67.78 36.70 41.44
CA THR A 51 66.96 36.26 40.31
C THR A 51 67.32 34.82 39.98
N GLU A 52 66.46 33.86 40.35
CA GLU A 52 66.70 32.45 40.07
C GLU A 52 66.03 32.05 38.74
N LYS A 53 66.85 31.64 37.77
CA LYS A 53 66.40 31.07 36.49
C LYS A 53 66.54 29.55 36.52
N VAL A 54 65.42 28.85 36.50
CA VAL A 54 65.42 27.39 36.26
C VAL A 54 65.73 27.14 34.78
N VAL A 55 66.82 26.41 34.51
CA VAL A 55 67.25 26.02 33.17
C VAL A 55 66.97 24.54 32.96
N THR A 56 65.91 24.23 32.22
CA THR A 56 65.52 22.85 31.93
C THR A 56 66.37 22.32 30.78
N THR A 57 67.06 21.20 30.99
CA THR A 57 67.75 20.50 29.88
C THR A 57 66.78 19.49 29.26
N ILE A 58 66.51 19.65 27.97
CA ILE A 58 65.60 18.79 27.19
C ILE A 58 66.47 17.95 26.26
N THR A 59 66.33 16.63 26.32
CA THR A 59 66.93 15.70 25.36
C THR A 59 65.97 15.49 24.19
N GLU A 60 66.50 15.62 22.99
CA GLU A 60 65.78 15.53 21.73
C GLU A 60 66.35 14.42 20.85
N TYR A 61 65.47 13.56 20.36
CA TYR A 61 65.80 12.43 19.50
C TYR A 61 65.24 12.70 18.10
N PHE A 62 66.12 12.60 17.11
CA PHE A 62 65.83 12.89 15.72
C PHE A 62 65.69 11.58 14.94
N TRP A 63 64.59 11.46 14.19
CA TRP A 63 64.25 10.25 13.43
C TRP A 63 63.87 10.64 12.00
N ASP A 64 64.46 10.03 10.99
CA ASP A 64 64.09 10.29 9.60
C ASP A 64 62.96 9.33 9.20
N PHE A 65 61.78 9.90 8.98
CA PHE A 65 60.62 9.21 8.43
C PHE A 65 60.63 9.35 6.90
N THR A 66 60.75 8.23 6.20
CA THR A 66 60.76 8.16 4.75
C THR A 66 59.48 7.50 4.26
N ALA A 67 58.86 8.06 3.23
CA ALA A 67 57.69 7.49 2.57
C ALA A 67 57.91 7.41 1.06
N THR A 68 57.68 6.22 0.51
CA THR A 68 57.69 5.95 -0.93
C THR A 68 56.27 5.62 -1.38
N TRP A 69 55.84 6.16 -2.51
CA TRP A 69 54.61 5.73 -3.18
C TRP A 69 54.80 5.61 -4.69
N GLU A 70 54.05 4.69 -5.30
CA GLU A 70 54.02 4.46 -6.74
C GLU A 70 52.55 4.27 -7.18
N LEU A 71 52.10 5.10 -8.12
CA LEU A 71 50.87 4.92 -8.86
C LEU A 71 51.19 4.27 -10.21
N CYS A 72 50.70 3.07 -10.45
CA CYS A 72 50.95 2.33 -11.69
C CYS A 72 49.70 1.61 -12.20
N ALA A 73 49.65 1.33 -13.50
CA ALA A 73 48.59 0.56 -14.14
C ALA A 73 49.17 -0.63 -14.90
N TYR A 74 48.54 -1.80 -14.81
CA TYR A 74 49.06 -3.05 -15.39
C TYR A 74 47.94 -3.98 -15.89
N PRO A 75 48.24 -4.92 -16.81
CA PRO A 75 47.26 -5.85 -17.36
C PRO A 75 47.09 -7.12 -16.51
N GLY A 76 45.84 -7.54 -16.33
CA GLY A 76 45.43 -8.80 -15.72
C GLY A 76 45.97 -9.00 -14.29
N SER A 77 46.86 -9.98 -14.17
CA SER A 77 47.61 -10.31 -12.95
C SER A 77 49.12 -10.27 -13.20
N ALA A 78 49.58 -9.50 -14.19
CA ALA A 78 50.99 -9.33 -14.53
C ALA A 78 51.49 -7.94 -14.08
N PRO A 79 51.87 -7.75 -12.80
CA PRO A 79 52.41 -6.48 -12.31
C PRO A 79 53.76 -6.10 -12.94
N GLU A 80 54.43 -7.06 -13.59
CA GLU A 80 55.67 -6.82 -14.34
C GLU A 80 55.44 -6.00 -15.63
N GLU A 81 54.25 -6.12 -16.26
CA GLU A 81 53.84 -5.31 -17.42
C GLU A 81 53.31 -3.91 -17.02
N LYS A 82 53.79 -3.34 -15.91
CA LYS A 82 53.27 -2.06 -15.38
C LYS A 82 53.75 -0.83 -16.15
N VAL A 83 52.82 0.08 -16.38
CA VAL A 83 53.08 1.49 -16.74
C VAL A 83 52.99 2.32 -15.46
N VAL A 84 54.11 2.87 -15.01
CA VAL A 84 54.14 3.82 -13.89
C VAL A 84 53.58 5.16 -14.37
N LEU A 85 52.60 5.69 -13.63
CA LEU A 85 51.93 6.97 -13.91
C LEU A 85 52.52 8.12 -13.06
N GLY A 86 53.09 7.79 -11.90
CA GLY A 86 53.81 8.71 -11.04
C GLY A 86 54.29 8.02 -9.76
N GLY A 87 55.26 8.62 -9.07
CA GLY A 87 55.76 8.14 -7.79
C GLY A 87 56.86 9.05 -7.25
N ARG A 88 57.08 9.03 -5.93
CA ARG A 88 58.24 9.65 -5.29
C ARG A 88 58.57 8.96 -3.97
N THR A 89 59.83 9.09 -3.55
CA THR A 89 60.27 8.93 -2.17
C THR A 89 60.52 10.31 -1.57
N GLY A 90 59.98 10.58 -0.39
CA GLY A 90 60.26 11.79 0.40
C GLY A 90 60.63 11.44 1.84
N THR A 91 61.40 12.30 2.50
CA THR A 91 61.92 12.10 3.86
C THR A 91 61.73 13.37 4.70
N HIS A 92 61.29 13.21 5.95
CA HIS A 92 61.12 14.29 6.91
C HIS A 92 61.64 13.88 8.30
N GLN A 93 62.34 14.80 8.97
CA GLN A 93 62.97 14.55 10.27
C GLN A 93 61.97 14.84 11.41
N LEU A 94 61.49 13.77 12.05
CA LEU A 94 60.66 13.79 13.24
C LEU A 94 61.51 14.05 14.50
N LEU A 95 60.88 14.70 15.48
CA LEU A 95 61.47 15.04 16.77
C LEU A 95 60.66 14.40 17.91
N THR A 96 61.33 13.69 18.82
CA THR A 96 60.73 13.21 20.08
C THR A 96 61.56 13.62 21.29
N THR A 97 60.91 13.85 22.44
CA THR A 97 61.57 14.15 23.73
C THR A 97 61.84 12.90 24.57
N VAL A 98 61.49 11.72 24.04
CA VAL A 98 61.64 10.40 24.67
C VAL A 98 62.23 9.44 23.63
N LYS A 99 63.10 8.50 24.08
CA LYS A 99 63.85 7.56 23.24
C LYS A 99 63.01 6.39 22.69
N ASN A 100 61.75 6.65 22.34
CA ASN A 100 60.82 5.69 21.75
C ASN A 100 60.63 6.03 20.28
N THR A 101 60.72 5.02 19.40
CA THR A 101 60.52 5.17 17.95
C THR A 101 59.10 5.70 17.67
N PRO A 102 58.93 6.84 16.96
CA PRO A 102 57.61 7.44 16.79
C PRO A 102 56.68 6.59 15.90
N HIS A 103 57.23 5.89 14.92
CA HIS A 103 56.54 5.00 13.97
C HIS A 103 57.34 3.70 13.75
N PRO A 104 56.76 2.63 13.18
CA PRO A 104 57.49 1.38 12.92
C PRO A 104 58.68 1.57 11.98
N SER A 105 59.68 0.68 12.06
CA SER A 105 60.92 0.76 11.29
C SER A 105 60.71 0.59 9.77
N SER A 106 59.81 -0.31 9.36
CA SER A 106 59.18 -0.35 8.03
C SER A 106 57.70 -0.68 8.17
N THR A 107 56.87 -0.22 7.25
CA THR A 107 55.44 -0.50 7.11
C THR A 107 55.08 -0.41 5.63
N VAL A 108 54.94 -1.56 4.99
CA VAL A 108 54.33 -1.66 3.66
C VAL A 108 52.82 -1.56 3.84
N ASN A 109 52.19 -0.54 3.26
CA ASN A 109 50.75 -0.37 3.33
C ASN A 109 50.08 -1.30 2.31
N ALA A 110 48.84 -1.71 2.58
CA ALA A 110 48.06 -2.50 1.63
C ALA A 110 47.87 -1.71 0.31
N PRO A 111 48.09 -2.34 -0.87
CA PRO A 111 47.95 -1.65 -2.15
C PRO A 111 46.49 -1.30 -2.43
N LEU A 112 46.23 -0.06 -2.86
CA LEU A 112 44.90 0.39 -3.24
C LEU A 112 44.67 0.08 -4.72
N ASP A 113 43.90 -0.98 -5.00
CA ASP A 113 43.63 -1.50 -6.34
C ASP A 113 42.22 -1.11 -6.85
N VAL A 114 42.09 -0.75 -8.13
CA VAL A 114 40.79 -0.62 -8.83
C VAL A 114 40.88 -1.09 -10.28
N PHE A 115 39.80 -1.63 -10.82
CA PHE A 115 39.72 -2.06 -12.23
C PHE A 115 39.20 -0.94 -13.14
N LEU A 116 40.01 -0.51 -14.10
CA LEU A 116 39.62 0.48 -15.12
C LEU A 116 38.94 -0.14 -16.35
N THR A 117 39.06 -1.46 -16.55
CA THR A 117 38.50 -2.19 -17.71
C THR A 117 37.06 -1.80 -18.06
N PRO A 118 36.11 -1.69 -17.11
CA PRO A 118 34.71 -1.35 -17.41
C PRO A 118 34.58 0.04 -18.05
N LEU A 119 35.28 1.03 -17.50
CA LEU A 119 35.29 2.40 -18.03
C LEU A 119 36.06 2.50 -19.36
N LEU A 120 37.12 1.71 -19.54
CA LEU A 120 37.90 1.66 -20.78
C LEU A 120 37.15 0.97 -21.94
N LYS A 121 36.19 0.09 -21.66
CA LYS A 121 35.30 -0.52 -22.68
C LYS A 121 34.34 0.50 -23.31
N LEU A 122 34.01 1.59 -22.63
CA LEU A 122 33.14 2.66 -23.12
C LEU A 122 33.80 3.56 -24.18
N LEU A 123 35.04 3.28 -24.60
CA LEU A 123 35.80 4.10 -25.52
C LEU A 123 35.98 3.42 -26.88
N THR A 124 35.36 4.02 -27.90
CA THR A 124 35.51 3.67 -29.33
C THR A 124 36.94 3.84 -29.83
N GLU A 125 37.22 3.38 -31.06
CA GLU A 125 38.57 3.45 -31.64
C GLU A 125 39.13 4.87 -31.76
N ALA A 126 38.25 5.86 -31.97
CA ALA A 126 38.59 7.28 -31.99
C ALA A 126 38.76 7.91 -30.57
N ASN A 127 38.58 7.14 -29.49
CA ASN A 127 38.43 7.60 -28.10
C ASN A 127 37.15 8.45 -27.84
N ALA A 128 36.16 8.41 -28.75
CA ALA A 128 34.82 8.90 -28.45
C ALA A 128 34.08 7.90 -27.54
N PHE A 129 33.13 8.37 -26.74
CA PHE A 129 32.33 7.52 -25.87
C PHE A 129 31.28 6.72 -26.66
N ALA A 130 31.12 5.44 -26.31
CA ALA A 130 29.99 4.61 -26.71
C ALA A 130 29.32 4.06 -25.45
N PHE A 131 28.09 4.52 -25.23
CA PHE A 131 27.16 4.01 -24.24
C PHE A 131 25.77 4.10 -24.87
N ASP A 132 25.00 3.02 -24.80
CA ASP A 132 23.65 2.92 -25.36
C ASP A 132 22.78 2.08 -24.41
N ILE A 133 21.46 2.19 -24.54
CA ILE A 133 20.48 1.48 -23.71
C ILE A 133 19.54 0.74 -24.65
N ASP A 134 19.45 -0.58 -24.54
CA ASP A 134 18.55 -1.39 -25.36
C ASP A 134 17.08 -1.14 -24.97
N ARG A 135 16.43 -0.23 -25.70
CA ARG A 135 15.01 0.11 -25.54
C ARG A 135 14.05 -0.99 -26.00
N SER A 136 14.55 -2.05 -26.65
CA SER A 136 13.74 -3.22 -27.01
C SER A 136 13.72 -4.29 -25.91
N SER A 137 14.65 -4.22 -24.96
CA SER A 137 14.72 -5.12 -23.81
C SER A 137 13.49 -4.99 -22.91
N PRO A 138 12.85 -6.10 -22.48
CA PRO A 138 11.80 -6.07 -21.46
C PRO A 138 12.32 -5.65 -20.07
N ARG A 139 13.63 -5.43 -19.92
CA ARG A 139 14.26 -4.82 -18.73
C ARG A 139 14.53 -3.32 -18.88
N CYS A 140 14.15 -2.70 -20.00
CA CYS A 140 14.27 -1.25 -20.19
C CYS A 140 13.34 -0.49 -19.22
N ARG A 141 13.95 0.31 -18.35
CA ARG A 141 13.32 1.17 -17.34
C ARG A 141 13.60 2.65 -17.65
N THR A 142 13.31 3.56 -16.73
CA THR A 142 13.82 4.94 -16.82
C THR A 142 15.34 5.00 -16.64
N PRO A 143 16.02 6.09 -17.09
CA PRO A 143 17.48 6.17 -17.14
C PRO A 143 18.22 5.75 -15.87
N SER A 144 17.69 6.08 -14.70
CA SER A 144 18.23 5.74 -13.37
C SER A 144 18.11 4.27 -12.97
N ASN A 145 17.22 3.51 -13.59
CA ASN A 145 16.86 2.14 -13.23
C ASN A 145 17.22 1.11 -14.34
N ASN A 146 17.83 1.54 -15.45
CA ASN A 146 18.28 0.65 -16.53
C ASN A 146 19.49 -0.19 -16.10
N PRO A 147 19.55 -1.50 -16.43
CA PRO A 147 20.66 -2.37 -16.07
C PRO A 147 22.04 -1.81 -16.46
N GLU A 148 22.16 -1.24 -17.66
CA GLU A 148 23.40 -0.68 -18.21
C GLU A 148 23.87 0.55 -17.41
N VAL A 149 22.93 1.35 -16.90
CA VAL A 149 23.22 2.54 -16.08
C VAL A 149 23.50 2.14 -14.63
N LEU A 150 22.81 1.12 -14.09
CA LEU A 150 23.09 0.57 -12.78
C LEU A 150 24.48 -0.08 -12.72
N ASP A 151 24.86 -0.85 -13.74
CA ASP A 151 26.21 -1.40 -13.90
C ASP A 151 27.25 -0.28 -14.01
N LEU A 152 26.99 0.77 -14.81
CA LEU A 152 27.88 1.93 -14.90
C LEU A 152 28.05 2.62 -13.53
N LEU A 153 26.96 2.87 -12.81
CA LEU A 153 26.98 3.50 -11.49
C LEU A 153 27.70 2.63 -10.45
N ALA A 154 27.56 1.31 -10.49
CA ALA A 154 28.30 0.39 -9.61
C ALA A 154 29.82 0.48 -9.86
N HIS A 155 30.25 0.48 -11.13
CA HIS A 155 31.66 0.66 -11.48
C HIS A 155 32.19 2.04 -11.06
N LEU A 156 31.43 3.11 -11.30
CA LEU A 156 31.78 4.46 -10.85
C LEU A 156 31.87 4.53 -9.31
N GLU A 157 30.99 3.87 -8.57
CA GLU A 157 31.07 3.80 -7.10
C GLU A 157 32.36 3.11 -6.62
N THR A 158 32.81 2.02 -7.26
CA THR A 158 34.11 1.41 -6.90
C THR A 158 35.30 2.34 -7.18
N PHE A 159 35.25 3.12 -8.27
CA PHE A 159 36.29 4.11 -8.57
C PHE A 159 36.23 5.33 -7.66
N ARG A 160 35.02 5.71 -7.19
CA ARG A 160 34.80 6.72 -6.15
C ARG A 160 35.43 6.28 -4.82
N GLN A 161 35.17 5.05 -4.38
CA GLN A 161 35.75 4.49 -3.15
C GLN A 161 37.28 4.43 -3.21
N TRP A 162 37.85 3.96 -4.32
CA TRP A 162 39.30 4.00 -4.55
C TRP A 162 39.86 5.44 -4.53
N SER A 163 39.21 6.38 -5.20
CA SER A 163 39.63 7.80 -5.21
C SER A 163 39.58 8.44 -3.82
N GLN A 164 38.60 8.06 -2.99
CA GLN A 164 38.49 8.48 -1.59
C GLN A 164 39.67 7.93 -0.78
N GLN A 165 39.95 6.63 -0.87
CA GLN A 165 41.09 5.99 -0.19
C GLN A 165 42.44 6.60 -0.61
N VAL A 166 42.62 6.93 -1.89
CA VAL A 166 43.82 7.62 -2.40
C VAL A 166 43.93 9.03 -1.82
N SER A 167 42.85 9.82 -1.81
CA SER A 167 42.82 11.14 -1.17
C SER A 167 43.18 11.04 0.32
N ASP A 168 42.55 10.12 1.04
CA ASP A 168 42.71 9.97 2.50
C ASP A 168 44.09 9.42 2.89
N TYR A 169 44.70 8.57 2.07
CA TYR A 169 46.10 8.20 2.24
C TYR A 169 47.00 9.44 2.26
N PHE A 170 46.82 10.39 1.33
CA PHE A 170 47.62 11.61 1.33
C PHE A 170 47.24 12.55 2.47
N THR A 171 45.95 12.90 2.63
CA THR A 171 45.51 13.94 3.58
C THR A 171 45.47 13.49 5.04
N GLN A 172 45.13 12.23 5.32
CA GLN A 172 44.95 11.70 6.68
C GLN A 172 46.15 10.85 7.15
N VAL A 173 46.84 10.15 6.24
CA VAL A 173 47.96 9.26 6.63
C VAL A 173 49.33 9.91 6.42
N LEU A 174 49.60 10.50 5.25
CA LEU A 174 50.94 11.01 4.89
C LEU A 174 51.20 12.45 5.36
N PHE A 175 50.31 13.40 5.06
CA PHE A 175 50.54 14.82 5.38
C PHE A 175 50.71 15.08 6.89
N PRO A 176 49.93 14.45 7.81
CA PRO A 176 50.10 14.67 9.25
C PRO A 176 51.44 14.15 9.85
N LYS A 177 52.26 13.47 9.05
CA LYS A 177 53.64 13.09 9.41
C LYS A 177 54.60 14.27 9.32
N GLN A 178 54.39 15.18 8.37
CA GLN A 178 55.22 16.38 8.20
C GLN A 178 54.73 17.47 9.16
N ARG A 179 55.33 17.54 10.35
CA ARG A 179 54.93 18.52 11.38
C ARG A 179 55.63 19.86 11.14
N TYR A 180 55.00 20.94 11.65
CA TYR A 180 55.55 22.30 11.65
C TYR A 180 55.85 22.89 10.25
N HIS A 181 55.06 22.52 9.23
CA HIS A 181 55.13 23.18 7.92
C HIS A 181 54.35 24.50 7.88
N SER A 182 54.79 25.46 7.06
CA SER A 182 54.06 26.69 6.73
C SER A 182 53.10 26.55 5.52
N LEU A 183 52.92 25.33 5.02
CA LEU A 183 52.10 25.02 3.84
C LEU A 183 50.60 25.05 4.17
N ASP A 184 49.80 25.66 3.28
CA ASP A 184 48.33 25.68 3.38
C ASP A 184 47.71 24.46 2.69
N LEU A 185 47.38 23.44 3.49
CA LEU A 185 46.77 22.21 2.99
C LEU A 185 45.32 22.38 2.49
N SER A 186 44.64 23.51 2.77
CA SER A 186 43.29 23.75 2.25
C SER A 186 43.29 23.87 0.71
N LEU A 187 44.40 24.31 0.13
CA LEU A 187 44.62 24.44 -1.31
C LEU A 187 44.58 23.10 -2.05
N VAL A 188 44.69 21.97 -1.35
CA VAL A 188 44.60 20.61 -1.93
C VAL A 188 43.16 20.22 -2.31
N SER A 189 42.15 20.99 -1.87
CA SER A 189 40.74 20.76 -2.20
C SER A 189 40.49 20.69 -3.72
N GLY A 190 39.79 19.65 -4.19
CA GLY A 190 39.36 19.53 -5.59
C GLY A 190 38.37 20.62 -6.06
N SER A 191 37.75 21.37 -5.15
CA SER A 191 36.64 22.31 -5.41
C SER A 191 36.92 23.49 -6.36
N SER A 192 38.18 23.74 -6.72
CA SER A 192 38.55 24.78 -7.70
C SER A 192 38.81 24.23 -9.11
N ILE A 193 38.42 22.97 -9.39
CA ILE A 193 38.47 22.36 -10.72
C ILE A 193 37.03 22.31 -11.26
N PHE A 194 36.85 22.73 -12.52
CA PHE A 194 35.54 22.76 -13.17
C PHE A 194 35.00 21.32 -13.38
N VAL A 195 33.74 21.08 -13.01
CA VAL A 195 33.06 19.79 -13.22
C VAL A 195 32.23 19.88 -14.51
N PRO A 196 32.56 19.12 -15.57
CA PRO A 196 31.98 19.29 -16.92
C PRO A 196 30.51 18.88 -17.05
N LEU A 197 29.89 18.38 -15.98
CA LEU A 197 28.47 18.05 -15.91
C LEU A 197 27.61 19.16 -15.26
N SER A 198 28.22 20.07 -14.51
CA SER A 198 27.49 21.12 -13.77
C SER A 198 26.65 22.08 -14.63
N PRO A 199 27.03 22.47 -15.86
CA PRO A 199 26.25 23.43 -16.66
C PRO A 199 24.88 22.89 -17.13
N PHE A 200 24.72 21.57 -17.23
CA PHE A 200 23.53 20.95 -17.83
C PHE A 200 22.26 21.04 -16.97
N PHE A 201 22.38 21.35 -15.66
CA PHE A 201 21.30 21.21 -14.69
C PHE A 201 21.08 22.45 -13.80
N VAL A 202 21.66 23.59 -14.19
CA VAL A 202 21.32 24.89 -13.56
C VAL A 202 20.00 25.39 -14.13
N GLN A 203 18.90 25.11 -13.43
CA GLN A 203 17.63 25.81 -13.68
C GLN A 203 17.71 27.22 -13.06
N ASP A 204 17.50 28.25 -13.89
CA ASP A 204 17.15 29.60 -13.44
C ASP A 204 15.73 29.61 -12.86
N GLY A 205 15.58 29.05 -11.65
CA GLY A 205 14.29 28.64 -11.11
C GLY A 205 14.23 28.51 -9.58
N GLN A 206 14.31 29.65 -8.89
CA GLN A 206 13.91 29.86 -7.48
C GLN A 206 14.74 29.23 -6.34
N GLY A 207 14.89 30.01 -5.26
CA GLY A 207 14.89 29.51 -3.89
C GLY A 207 16.22 29.07 -3.27
N SER A 208 17.05 28.29 -3.99
CA SER A 208 18.30 27.81 -3.39
C SER A 208 19.29 28.97 -3.18
N LYS A 209 19.89 29.05 -1.99
CA LYS A 209 20.88 30.09 -1.68
C LYS A 209 22.08 29.92 -2.63
N ARG A 210 22.29 30.93 -3.48
CA ARG A 210 23.46 31.05 -4.38
C ARG A 210 24.72 30.59 -3.65
N ALA A 211 25.27 29.45 -4.05
CA ALA A 211 26.52 28.95 -3.49
C ALA A 211 27.57 30.07 -3.63
N PRO A 212 28.38 30.33 -2.59
CA PRO A 212 29.30 31.46 -2.60
C PRO A 212 30.25 31.31 -3.80
N ALA A 213 30.35 32.37 -4.60
CA ALA A 213 31.12 32.34 -5.84
C ALA A 213 32.59 31.98 -5.54
N GLY A 214 32.99 30.76 -5.93
CA GLY A 214 34.39 30.38 -5.94
C GLY A 214 35.19 31.32 -6.85
N PRO A 215 36.50 31.53 -6.60
CA PRO A 215 37.30 32.57 -7.26
C PRO A 215 37.72 32.18 -8.70
N SER A 216 36.76 31.78 -9.54
CA SER A 216 36.97 31.42 -10.94
C SER A 216 35.74 31.80 -11.76
N GLY A 217 35.83 32.90 -12.52
CA GLY A 217 34.74 33.43 -13.36
C GLY A 217 34.43 32.62 -14.63
N CYS A 218 35.05 31.45 -14.81
CA CYS A 218 35.08 30.70 -16.06
C CYS A 218 33.69 30.32 -16.62
N LEU A 219 32.68 30.16 -15.76
CA LEU A 219 31.31 29.84 -16.20
C LEU A 219 30.72 30.90 -17.16
N ALA A 220 31.17 32.16 -17.07
CA ALA A 220 30.69 33.25 -17.93
C ALA A 220 31.44 33.37 -19.28
N GLU A 221 32.55 32.65 -19.48
CA GLU A 221 33.33 32.67 -20.74
C GLU A 221 33.04 31.45 -21.63
N VAL A 222 32.45 30.38 -21.07
CA VAL A 222 32.16 29.12 -21.80
C VAL A 222 30.73 29.07 -22.32
N LEU A 223 29.78 29.74 -21.66
CA LEU A 223 28.39 29.85 -22.12
C LEU A 223 28.24 31.07 -23.06
N PRO A 224 27.63 30.94 -24.24
CA PRO A 224 27.19 32.09 -25.02
C PRO A 224 26.10 32.88 -24.27
N SER A 225 25.87 34.13 -24.68
CA SER A 225 24.86 35.01 -24.07
C SER A 225 23.46 34.35 -24.04
N PRO A 226 22.63 34.62 -23.01
CA PRO A 226 21.40 33.87 -22.74
C PRO A 226 20.35 33.91 -23.87
N ASP A 227 20.44 34.87 -24.78
CA ASP A 227 19.58 34.98 -25.98
C ASP A 227 19.81 33.86 -27.02
N LEU A 228 20.81 32.98 -26.80
CA LEU A 228 21.16 31.84 -27.66
C LEU A 228 21.01 30.48 -26.96
N ALA A 229 20.20 30.41 -25.90
CA ALA A 229 19.83 29.15 -25.24
C ALA A 229 18.85 28.31 -26.10
N GLY A 230 19.38 27.67 -27.15
CA GLY A 230 18.72 26.56 -27.82
C GLY A 230 18.42 25.42 -26.84
N GLY A 231 17.45 24.56 -27.18
CA GLY A 231 16.95 23.50 -26.29
C GLY A 231 18.03 22.47 -25.90
N PRO A 232 17.71 21.49 -25.02
CA PRO A 232 18.70 20.62 -24.38
C PRO A 232 19.73 19.92 -25.28
N LEU A 233 19.40 19.72 -26.57
CA LEU A 233 20.31 19.18 -27.60
C LEU A 233 21.53 20.07 -27.88
N ASP A 234 21.43 21.41 -27.79
CA ASP A 234 22.55 22.32 -28.05
C ASP A 234 23.64 22.23 -26.97
N LEU A 235 23.28 21.90 -25.72
CA LEU A 235 24.27 21.64 -24.67
C LEU A 235 25.03 20.32 -24.89
N PHE A 236 24.41 19.30 -25.49
CA PHE A 236 25.11 18.05 -25.84
C PHE A 236 26.20 18.29 -26.90
N LEU A 237 25.99 19.23 -27.83
CA LEU A 237 27.02 19.63 -28.80
C LEU A 237 28.22 20.36 -28.14
N GLN A 238 28.06 20.88 -26.92
CA GLN A 238 29.10 21.61 -26.19
C GLN A 238 29.99 20.72 -25.29
N VAL A 239 29.74 19.40 -25.20
CA VAL A 239 30.59 18.46 -24.42
C VAL A 239 32.10 18.61 -24.72
N PRO A 240 32.57 18.77 -25.97
CA PRO A 240 34.00 19.01 -26.24
C PRO A 240 34.54 20.32 -25.64
N ALA A 241 33.71 21.36 -25.53
CA ALA A 241 34.07 22.63 -24.89
C ALA A 241 34.17 22.47 -23.36
N PHE A 242 33.21 21.78 -22.73
CA PHE A 242 33.26 21.50 -21.29
C PHE A 242 34.45 20.61 -20.92
N LEU A 243 34.82 19.62 -21.75
CA LEU A 243 36.03 18.81 -21.55
C LEU A 243 37.33 19.61 -21.75
N LYS A 244 37.33 20.58 -22.68
CA LYS A 244 38.45 21.52 -22.88
C LYS A 244 38.62 22.44 -21.66
N GLU A 245 37.53 23.00 -21.12
CA GLU A 245 37.58 23.84 -19.91
C GLU A 245 37.95 23.05 -18.66
N HIS A 246 37.42 21.83 -18.51
CA HIS A 246 37.83 20.92 -17.44
C HIS A 246 39.36 20.72 -17.44
N LYS A 247 39.95 20.44 -18.61
CA LYS A 247 41.42 20.37 -18.78
C LYS A 247 42.12 21.71 -18.49
N ALA A 248 41.53 22.86 -18.86
CA ALA A 248 42.09 24.18 -18.56
C ALA A 248 42.14 24.43 -17.03
N SER A 249 41.05 24.16 -16.33
CA SER A 249 40.93 24.33 -14.87
C SER A 249 41.88 23.40 -14.09
N ILE A 250 42.09 22.14 -14.53
CA ILE A 250 43.12 21.25 -13.97
C ILE A 250 44.52 21.86 -14.13
N ASN A 251 44.86 22.38 -15.31
CA ASN A 251 46.16 23.03 -15.53
C ASN A 251 46.33 24.30 -14.69
N ALA A 252 45.27 25.10 -14.53
CA ALA A 252 45.27 26.26 -13.65
C ALA A 252 45.48 25.87 -12.18
N LYS A 253 44.79 24.83 -11.70
CA LYS A 253 44.99 24.24 -10.37
C LYS A 253 46.41 23.73 -10.18
N PHE A 254 46.97 23.00 -11.13
CA PHE A 254 48.34 22.51 -11.07
C PHE A 254 49.37 23.65 -11.04
N ASN A 255 49.17 24.71 -11.82
CA ASN A 255 50.01 25.91 -11.78
C ASN A 255 49.92 26.66 -10.44
N HIS A 256 48.78 26.61 -9.75
CA HIS A 256 48.64 27.13 -8.40
C HIS A 256 49.35 26.23 -7.37
N LEU A 257 49.10 24.92 -7.40
CA LEU A 257 49.74 23.95 -6.50
C LEU A 257 51.27 23.99 -6.60
N ARG A 258 51.84 24.06 -7.81
CA ARG A 258 53.30 24.18 -8.03
C ARG A 258 53.90 25.48 -7.46
N ARG A 259 53.11 26.54 -7.25
CA ARG A 259 53.55 27.77 -6.57
C ARG A 259 53.46 27.66 -5.04
N ALA A 260 52.46 26.93 -4.53
CA ALA A 260 52.23 26.76 -3.10
C ALA A 260 53.07 25.64 -2.47
N PHE A 261 53.36 24.58 -3.22
CA PHE A 261 54.05 23.37 -2.77
C PHE A 261 55.33 23.14 -3.59
N PRO A 262 56.48 23.65 -3.13
CA PRO A 262 57.74 23.52 -3.86
C PRO A 262 58.23 22.07 -3.89
N ASP A 263 58.83 21.67 -5.01
CA ASP A 263 59.46 20.37 -5.16
C ASP A 263 60.72 20.30 -4.28
N THR A 264 60.61 19.54 -3.18
CA THR A 264 61.65 19.36 -2.16
C THR A 264 61.75 17.89 -1.76
N ALA A 265 62.79 17.53 -0.99
CA ALA A 265 62.93 16.18 -0.44
C ALA A 265 61.88 15.80 0.63
N GLN A 266 60.99 16.73 1.01
CA GLN A 266 59.97 16.54 2.05
C GLN A 266 58.81 15.64 1.58
N LEU A 267 57.87 15.33 2.49
CA LEU A 267 56.72 14.46 2.20
C LEU A 267 55.64 15.16 1.37
N ILE A 268 55.44 16.47 1.57
CA ILE A 268 54.40 17.27 0.91
C ILE A 268 55.02 18.13 -0.19
N THR A 269 54.76 17.80 -1.46
CA THR A 269 55.16 18.62 -2.63
C THR A 269 54.01 18.76 -3.63
N PHE A 270 54.29 19.35 -4.80
CA PHE A 270 53.37 19.38 -5.93
C PHE A 270 52.82 18.00 -6.29
N SER A 271 53.61 16.92 -6.22
CA SER A 271 53.19 15.60 -6.73
C SER A 271 52.09 14.95 -5.89
N GLU A 272 52.21 14.94 -4.55
CA GLU A 272 51.12 14.44 -3.69
C GLU A 272 49.89 15.33 -3.79
N THR A 273 50.08 16.64 -3.76
CA THR A 273 48.96 17.60 -3.70
C THR A 273 48.19 17.63 -5.02
N ALA A 274 48.86 17.47 -6.16
CA ALA A 274 48.21 17.27 -7.46
C ALA A 274 47.42 15.94 -7.51
N LEU A 275 48.00 14.83 -7.05
CA LEU A 275 47.33 13.53 -7.06
C LEU A 275 46.10 13.51 -6.13
N ALA A 276 46.21 14.08 -4.93
CA ALA A 276 45.09 14.23 -4.00
C ALA A 276 44.01 15.18 -4.56
N SER A 277 44.37 16.32 -5.16
CA SER A 277 43.40 17.22 -5.82
C SER A 277 42.66 16.54 -6.98
N VAL A 278 43.34 15.74 -7.80
CA VAL A 278 42.70 14.97 -8.90
C VAL A 278 41.78 13.89 -8.34
N ALA A 279 42.21 13.14 -7.32
CA ALA A 279 41.37 12.14 -6.68
C ALA A 279 40.09 12.75 -6.10
N GLN A 280 40.17 13.90 -5.42
CA GLN A 280 39.00 14.62 -4.91
C GLN A 280 38.10 15.17 -6.02
N ASN A 281 38.66 15.62 -7.14
CA ASN A 281 37.85 16.06 -8.27
C ASN A 281 37.14 14.88 -8.98
N ALA A 282 37.75 13.70 -9.03
CA ALA A 282 37.08 12.49 -9.50
C ALA A 282 35.85 12.12 -8.64
N LEU A 283 35.93 12.30 -7.31
CA LEU A 283 34.77 12.14 -6.41
C LEU A 283 33.63 13.11 -6.79
N GLN A 284 33.97 14.38 -7.04
CA GLN A 284 32.99 15.41 -7.41
C GLN A 284 32.29 15.08 -8.72
N ILE A 285 33.05 14.70 -9.76
CA ILE A 285 32.49 14.30 -11.06
C ILE A 285 31.50 13.14 -10.91
N ILE A 286 31.83 12.13 -10.10
CA ILE A 286 30.98 10.94 -9.92
C ILE A 286 29.72 11.27 -9.10
N ASN A 287 29.84 12.06 -8.04
CA ASN A 287 28.68 12.54 -7.27
C ASN A 287 27.71 13.32 -8.18
N THR A 288 28.22 14.31 -8.94
CA THR A 288 27.41 15.11 -9.86
C THR A 288 26.82 14.28 -11.01
N HIS A 289 27.51 13.23 -11.48
CA HIS A 289 26.97 12.30 -12.47
C HIS A 289 25.80 11.45 -11.93
N ARG A 290 25.88 11.02 -10.67
CA ARG A 290 24.78 10.33 -10.00
C ARG A 290 23.60 11.27 -9.72
N GLU A 291 23.86 12.47 -9.24
CA GLU A 291 22.85 13.53 -9.03
C GLU A 291 22.13 13.87 -10.35
N THR A 292 22.88 14.00 -11.45
CA THR A 292 22.37 14.18 -12.82
C THR A 292 21.35 13.11 -13.20
N ILE A 293 21.69 11.83 -13.01
CA ILE A 293 20.84 10.69 -13.40
C ILE A 293 19.53 10.68 -12.58
N HIS A 294 19.60 10.96 -11.27
CA HIS A 294 18.42 11.10 -10.43
C HIS A 294 17.58 12.34 -10.77
N TYR A 295 18.20 13.45 -11.21
CA TYR A 295 17.49 14.65 -11.64
C TYR A 295 16.66 14.42 -12.92
N ILE A 296 17.16 13.62 -13.87
CA ILE A 296 16.39 13.24 -15.07
C ILE A 296 15.11 12.48 -14.69
N GLU A 297 15.19 11.53 -13.74
CA GLU A 297 14.00 10.84 -13.20
C GLU A 297 13.04 11.82 -12.51
N HIS A 298 13.56 12.78 -11.74
CA HIS A 298 12.76 13.82 -11.10
C HIS A 298 12.00 14.67 -12.12
N VAL A 299 12.65 15.11 -13.21
CA VAL A 299 12.00 15.88 -14.28
C VAL A 299 10.89 15.06 -14.96
N LEU A 300 11.11 13.78 -15.23
CA LEU A 300 10.08 12.88 -15.76
C LEU A 300 8.88 12.74 -14.80
N ARG A 301 9.12 12.60 -13.49
CA ARG A 301 8.05 12.59 -12.48
C ARG A 301 7.28 13.92 -12.47
N GLN A 302 7.95 15.07 -12.53
CA GLN A 302 7.27 16.37 -12.58
C GLN A 302 6.45 16.56 -13.85
N GLN A 303 6.96 16.11 -15.01
CA GLN A 303 6.21 16.13 -16.27
C GLN A 303 4.96 15.26 -16.20
N LEU A 304 5.05 14.04 -15.65
CA LEU A 304 3.91 13.16 -15.43
C LEU A 304 2.87 13.77 -14.47
N LEU A 305 3.30 14.31 -13.32
CA LEU A 305 2.41 14.97 -12.36
C LEU A 305 1.72 16.21 -12.97
N THR A 306 2.44 16.97 -13.81
CA THR A 306 1.89 18.12 -14.53
C THR A 306 0.84 17.69 -15.56
N ALA A 307 1.09 16.61 -16.31
CA ALA A 307 0.16 16.06 -17.29
C ALA A 307 -1.10 15.45 -16.66
N LEU A 308 -0.98 14.85 -15.48
CA LEU A 308 -2.10 14.31 -14.69
C LEU A 308 -2.86 15.38 -13.89
N GLY A 309 -2.28 16.56 -13.70
CA GLY A 309 -2.83 17.66 -12.88
C GLY A 309 -2.85 17.42 -11.37
N LYS A 310 -2.56 16.19 -10.91
CA LYS A 310 -2.39 15.82 -9.50
C LYS A 310 -1.55 14.55 -9.35
N GLU A 311 -1.09 14.29 -8.12
CA GLU A 311 -0.56 12.98 -7.75
C GLU A 311 -1.72 11.97 -7.59
N LEU A 312 -1.61 10.80 -8.23
CA LEU A 312 -2.65 9.77 -8.23
C LEU A 312 -2.59 8.94 -6.95
N THR A 313 -3.72 8.86 -6.24
CA THR A 313 -3.88 7.95 -5.09
C THR A 313 -4.34 6.55 -5.55
N PRO A 314 -4.23 5.51 -4.72
CA PRO A 314 -4.81 4.20 -5.00
C PRO A 314 -6.34 4.24 -5.05
N VAL A 315 -6.96 5.17 -4.33
CA VAL A 315 -8.41 5.38 -4.37
C VAL A 315 -8.82 5.94 -5.73
N ASP A 316 -8.10 6.94 -6.24
CA ASP A 316 -8.29 7.43 -7.61
C ASP A 316 -8.10 6.32 -8.65
N PHE A 317 -7.06 5.50 -8.46
CA PHE A 317 -6.76 4.40 -9.37
C PHE A 317 -7.83 3.30 -9.32
N ALA A 318 -8.33 2.93 -8.14
CA ALA A 318 -9.43 1.98 -7.98
C ALA A 318 -10.71 2.48 -8.65
N LEU A 319 -11.08 3.75 -8.43
CA LEU A 319 -12.24 4.39 -9.07
C LEU A 319 -12.07 4.48 -10.59
N TYR A 320 -10.85 4.76 -11.08
CA TYR A 320 -10.53 4.69 -12.51
C TYR A 320 -10.70 3.27 -13.06
N MET A 321 -10.24 2.22 -12.37
CA MET A 321 -10.42 0.84 -12.82
C MET A 321 -11.90 0.42 -12.88
N LEU A 322 -12.75 0.89 -11.96
CA LEU A 322 -14.20 0.67 -12.04
C LEU A 322 -14.82 1.32 -13.30
N TYR A 323 -14.33 2.50 -13.69
CA TYR A 323 -14.72 3.13 -14.95
C TYR A 323 -14.15 2.39 -16.18
N HIS A 324 -12.88 1.99 -16.15
CA HIS A 324 -12.21 1.27 -17.23
C HIS A 324 -12.85 -0.09 -17.53
N ASN A 325 -13.28 -0.81 -16.49
CA ASN A 325 -13.98 -2.09 -16.62
C ASN A 325 -15.28 -1.99 -17.44
N ARG A 326 -15.99 -0.85 -17.39
CA ARG A 326 -17.18 -0.54 -18.22
C ARG A 326 -16.87 -0.34 -19.68
N LEU A 327 -15.64 0.07 -20.01
CA LEU A 327 -15.17 0.20 -21.38
C LEU A 327 -14.67 -1.16 -21.90
N LEU A 328 -14.05 -1.95 -21.03
CA LEU A 328 -13.42 -3.24 -21.33
C LEU A 328 -14.41 -4.39 -21.56
N PHE A 329 -15.29 -4.67 -20.59
CA PHE A 329 -16.13 -5.87 -20.59
C PHE A 329 -17.46 -5.64 -21.35
N LYS A 330 -18.01 -6.70 -21.94
CA LYS A 330 -19.40 -6.70 -22.40
C LYS A 330 -20.35 -6.63 -21.19
N GLU A 331 -21.56 -6.09 -21.38
CA GLU A 331 -22.52 -5.79 -20.30
C GLU A 331 -22.87 -7.00 -19.42
N ASP A 332 -22.92 -8.21 -20.00
CA ASP A 332 -23.16 -9.47 -19.28
C ASP A 332 -22.01 -9.92 -18.37
N TYR A 333 -20.79 -9.40 -18.58
CA TYR A 333 -19.57 -9.81 -17.88
C TYR A 333 -18.88 -8.69 -17.09
N GLU A 334 -19.41 -7.45 -17.10
CA GLU A 334 -18.89 -6.35 -16.26
C GLU A 334 -18.89 -6.77 -14.77
N PRO A 335 -17.82 -6.47 -14.00
CA PRO A 335 -17.85 -6.57 -12.54
C PRO A 335 -19.02 -5.76 -11.96
N ARG A 336 -19.91 -6.41 -11.21
CA ARG A 336 -21.12 -5.82 -10.62
C ARG A 336 -20.95 -5.66 -9.09
N PRO A 337 -21.62 -4.71 -8.44
CA PRO A 337 -21.57 -4.57 -6.99
C PRO A 337 -22.15 -5.82 -6.31
N LEU A 338 -21.42 -6.39 -5.35
CA LEU A 338 -21.83 -7.57 -4.59
C LEU A 338 -22.89 -7.17 -3.56
N CYS A 339 -24.13 -7.02 -4.04
CA CYS A 339 -25.30 -6.53 -3.32
C CYS A 339 -26.54 -7.28 -3.85
N TYR A 340 -27.05 -8.24 -3.06
CA TYR A 340 -28.05 -9.21 -3.47
C TYR A 340 -29.31 -9.13 -2.57
N PRO A 341 -30.52 -8.95 -3.15
CA PRO A 341 -31.77 -8.90 -2.39
C PRO A 341 -32.26 -10.31 -2.07
N ILE A 342 -32.18 -10.71 -0.80
CA ILE A 342 -32.61 -12.02 -0.29
C ILE A 342 -34.13 -12.14 -0.45
N ARG A 343 -34.61 -13.01 -1.35
CA ARG A 343 -36.05 -13.07 -1.70
C ARG A 343 -36.47 -14.38 -2.35
N ARG A 344 -37.75 -14.73 -2.22
CA ARG A 344 -38.36 -15.73 -3.11
C ARG A 344 -38.51 -15.13 -4.53
N PRO A 345 -38.48 -15.94 -5.61
CA PRO A 345 -38.81 -15.47 -6.95
C PRO A 345 -40.15 -14.71 -6.99
N GLY A 346 -40.18 -13.56 -7.68
CA GLY A 346 -41.36 -12.70 -7.79
C GLY A 346 -41.80 -11.96 -6.51
N HIS A 347 -41.08 -12.07 -5.39
CA HIS A 347 -41.46 -11.47 -4.10
C HIS A 347 -40.64 -10.22 -3.74
N TYR A 348 -41.18 -9.43 -2.79
CA TYR A 348 -40.44 -8.35 -2.13
C TYR A 348 -39.35 -8.95 -1.22
N PRO A 349 -38.14 -8.35 -1.13
CA PRO A 349 -37.04 -8.90 -0.33
C PRO A 349 -37.32 -9.01 1.17
N GLU A 350 -36.85 -10.12 1.74
CA GLU A 350 -36.80 -10.34 3.19
C GLU A 350 -35.56 -9.66 3.81
N GLY A 351 -34.51 -9.43 3.01
CA GLY A 351 -33.31 -8.70 3.42
C GLY A 351 -32.39 -8.35 2.27
N LEU A 352 -31.20 -7.87 2.61
CA LEU A 352 -30.13 -7.51 1.68
C LEU A 352 -28.80 -8.08 2.18
N LEU A 353 -28.07 -8.77 1.31
CA LEU A 353 -26.71 -9.23 1.52
C LEU A 353 -25.75 -8.36 0.71
N THR A 354 -24.76 -7.74 1.35
CA THR A 354 -23.80 -6.85 0.69
C THR A 354 -22.40 -7.10 1.21
N VAL A 355 -21.40 -7.21 0.32
CA VAL A 355 -19.99 -7.02 0.72
C VAL A 355 -19.58 -5.61 0.35
N SER A 356 -19.07 -4.86 1.31
CA SER A 356 -18.52 -3.51 1.09
C SER A 356 -17.01 -3.49 1.28
N ALA A 357 -16.37 -2.51 0.65
CA ALA A 357 -14.98 -2.15 0.82
C ALA A 357 -14.90 -0.75 1.44
N ARG A 358 -14.15 -0.62 2.53
CA ARG A 358 -13.74 0.67 3.09
C ARG A 358 -12.40 1.08 2.48
N LEU A 359 -12.36 2.31 2.01
CA LEU A 359 -11.19 2.97 1.45
C LEU A 359 -10.52 3.83 2.53
N ASP A 360 -9.20 3.99 2.46
CA ASP A 360 -8.42 4.70 3.48
C ASP A 360 -8.40 6.23 3.30
N ASP A 361 -9.28 6.77 2.45
CA ASP A 361 -9.57 8.20 2.30
C ASP A 361 -10.60 8.73 3.32
N GLY A 362 -11.23 7.84 4.09
CA GLY A 362 -12.31 8.19 5.02
C GLY A 362 -13.69 8.34 4.35
N SER A 363 -13.84 7.88 3.10
CA SER A 363 -15.14 7.80 2.43
C SER A 363 -16.07 6.76 3.07
N VAL A 364 -17.36 6.83 2.71
CA VAL A 364 -18.37 5.85 3.13
C VAL A 364 -18.14 4.52 2.42
N ASP A 365 -18.26 3.41 3.16
CA ASP A 365 -18.13 2.04 2.65
C ASP A 365 -18.91 1.83 1.34
N GLN A 366 -18.18 1.49 0.27
CA GLN A 366 -18.73 1.30 -1.07
C GLN A 366 -18.96 -0.20 -1.32
N PRO A 367 -19.97 -0.62 -2.11
CA PRO A 367 -20.14 -2.04 -2.44
C PRO A 367 -18.92 -2.55 -3.22
N LEU A 368 -18.43 -3.74 -2.85
CA LEU A 368 -17.33 -4.40 -3.55
C LEU A 368 -17.79 -4.81 -4.95
N PHE A 369 -17.10 -4.35 -5.99
CA PHE A 369 -17.36 -4.79 -7.36
C PHE A 369 -16.66 -6.11 -7.62
N ALA A 370 -17.42 -7.13 -8.00
CA ALA A 370 -16.95 -8.47 -8.24
C ALA A 370 -17.52 -9.02 -9.56
N MET A 371 -16.76 -9.90 -10.21
CA MET A 371 -17.25 -10.66 -11.36
C MET A 371 -18.15 -11.76 -10.83
N SER A 372 -19.42 -11.78 -11.23
CA SER A 372 -20.39 -12.79 -10.77
C SER A 372 -20.77 -13.77 -11.89
N HIS A 373 -20.85 -15.04 -11.50
CA HIS A 373 -21.39 -16.14 -12.29
C HIS A 373 -22.50 -16.81 -11.49
N HIS A 374 -23.56 -17.29 -12.15
CA HIS A 374 -24.75 -17.83 -11.50
C HIS A 374 -25.18 -19.13 -12.16
N SER A 375 -25.36 -20.17 -11.34
CA SER A 375 -25.86 -21.48 -11.75
C SER A 375 -26.94 -21.99 -10.80
N LEU A 376 -27.87 -22.78 -11.33
CA LEU A 376 -28.93 -23.42 -10.53
C LEU A 376 -28.39 -24.73 -9.95
N ALA A 377 -28.59 -24.98 -8.65
CA ALA A 377 -28.15 -26.23 -8.04
C ALA A 377 -28.91 -27.44 -8.62
N THR A 378 -28.18 -28.33 -9.29
CA THR A 378 -28.67 -29.66 -9.70
C THR A 378 -28.57 -30.66 -8.55
N THR A 379 -27.52 -30.55 -7.74
CA THR A 379 -27.32 -31.36 -6.53
C THR A 379 -27.68 -30.59 -5.25
N PRO A 380 -28.28 -31.22 -4.24
CA PRO A 380 -28.35 -30.64 -2.91
C PRO A 380 -26.94 -30.61 -2.28
N MET A 381 -26.75 -29.69 -1.34
CA MET A 381 -25.54 -29.54 -0.54
C MET A 381 -25.86 -29.78 0.94
N SER A 382 -24.89 -30.27 1.72
CA SER A 382 -25.12 -30.56 3.14
C SER A 382 -23.98 -30.16 4.07
N PHE A 383 -24.35 -29.87 5.32
CA PHE A 383 -23.43 -29.64 6.44
C PHE A 383 -24.02 -30.20 7.75
N PRO A 384 -23.17 -30.71 8.67
CA PRO A 384 -23.63 -31.23 9.96
C PRO A 384 -24.22 -30.10 10.82
N LEU A 385 -25.37 -30.37 11.43
CA LEU A 385 -25.92 -29.56 12.53
C LEU A 385 -25.44 -30.10 13.89
N SER A 386 -25.30 -31.43 13.99
CA SER A 386 -24.85 -32.12 15.20
C SER A 386 -24.10 -33.41 14.84
N ALA A 387 -23.72 -34.20 15.84
CA ALA A 387 -23.13 -35.52 15.62
C ALA A 387 -24.10 -36.55 14.99
N SER A 388 -25.41 -36.27 14.98
CA SER A 388 -26.46 -37.17 14.48
C SER A 388 -27.34 -36.57 13.38
N ALA A 389 -27.34 -35.25 13.19
CA ALA A 389 -28.16 -34.54 12.20
C ALA A 389 -27.31 -33.72 11.22
N SER A 390 -27.72 -33.71 9.95
CA SER A 390 -27.08 -32.95 8.87
C SER A 390 -28.14 -32.25 8.04
N LEU A 391 -28.00 -30.94 7.84
CA LEU A 391 -28.92 -30.17 7.02
C LEU A 391 -28.62 -30.46 5.54
N SER A 392 -29.66 -30.75 4.76
CA SER A 392 -29.58 -30.75 3.30
C SER A 392 -30.34 -29.54 2.74
N PHE A 393 -29.71 -28.78 1.84
CA PHE A 393 -30.27 -27.59 1.24
C PHE A 393 -30.01 -27.50 -0.27
N ARG A 394 -30.90 -26.77 -0.95
CA ARG A 394 -30.85 -26.51 -2.38
C ARG A 394 -31.23 -25.05 -2.67
N GLY A 395 -30.71 -24.49 -3.75
CA GLY A 395 -30.79 -23.06 -4.02
C GLY A 395 -30.04 -22.60 -5.26
N ASP A 396 -30.04 -21.29 -5.48
CA ASP A 396 -29.20 -20.66 -6.49
C ASP A 396 -27.75 -20.60 -6.00
N ARG A 397 -26.79 -20.85 -6.90
CA ARG A 397 -25.34 -20.82 -6.62
C ARG A 397 -24.72 -19.64 -7.36
N TYR A 398 -24.15 -18.71 -6.60
CA TYR A 398 -23.45 -17.54 -7.12
C TYR A 398 -21.96 -17.63 -6.79
N LEU A 399 -21.11 -17.59 -7.81
CA LEU A 399 -19.66 -17.44 -7.67
C LEU A 399 -19.28 -15.98 -7.93
N HIS A 400 -18.61 -15.34 -6.96
CA HIS A 400 -18.12 -13.97 -7.06
C HIS A 400 -16.59 -14.00 -6.97
N ALA A 401 -15.89 -13.23 -7.81
CA ALA A 401 -14.46 -13.00 -7.64
C ALA A 401 -14.06 -11.54 -7.81
N PHE A 402 -13.05 -11.11 -7.05
CA PHE A 402 -12.50 -9.75 -7.12
C PHE A 402 -10.97 -9.76 -7.17
N VAL A 403 -10.41 -8.72 -7.80
CA VAL A 403 -8.98 -8.39 -7.73
C VAL A 403 -8.84 -7.13 -6.89
N GLN A 404 -8.20 -7.23 -5.72
CA GLN A 404 -7.63 -6.04 -5.07
C GLN A 404 -6.24 -5.76 -5.67
N HIS A 405 -5.84 -4.50 -5.68
CA HIS A 405 -4.51 -4.08 -6.10
C HIS A 405 -3.83 -3.35 -4.95
N LYS A 406 -2.58 -3.73 -4.64
CA LYS A 406 -1.80 -3.18 -3.53
C LYS A 406 -0.54 -2.55 -4.08
N PHE A 407 -0.35 -1.26 -3.78
CA PHE A 407 0.89 -0.56 -4.05
C PHE A 407 1.75 -0.48 -2.77
N SER A 408 3.06 -0.36 -2.95
CA SER A 408 4.01 -0.41 -1.84
C SER A 408 3.79 0.69 -0.79
N GLY A 409 3.88 0.31 0.48
CA GLY A 409 3.68 1.20 1.64
C GLY A 409 2.22 1.39 2.08
N GLN A 410 1.28 0.55 1.65
CA GLN A 410 -0.16 0.73 1.88
C GLN A 410 -0.86 -0.51 2.47
N ALA A 411 -1.98 -0.29 3.13
CA ALA A 411 -2.88 -1.36 3.57
C ALA A 411 -3.71 -1.92 2.39
N GLY A 412 -4.16 -3.17 2.51
CA GLY A 412 -5.13 -3.75 1.58
C GLY A 412 -6.55 -3.22 1.78
N LEU A 413 -7.47 -3.63 0.89
CA LEU A 413 -8.88 -3.30 1.04
C LEU A 413 -9.43 -3.88 2.34
N LYS A 414 -10.09 -3.03 3.14
CA LYS A 414 -10.80 -3.44 4.36
C LYS A 414 -12.21 -3.84 3.97
N LEU A 415 -12.47 -5.14 3.86
CA LEU A 415 -13.75 -5.67 3.44
C LEU A 415 -14.67 -5.96 4.64
N PHE A 416 -15.97 -5.77 4.44
CA PHE A 416 -17.00 -6.06 5.43
C PHE A 416 -18.19 -6.76 4.76
N LEU A 417 -18.70 -7.83 5.36
CA LEU A 417 -19.96 -8.44 5.01
C LEU A 417 -21.07 -7.79 5.85
N SER A 418 -22.00 -7.09 5.19
CA SER A 418 -23.23 -6.55 5.77
C SER A 418 -24.41 -7.42 5.38
N ALA A 419 -25.24 -7.78 6.36
CA ALA A 419 -26.47 -8.53 6.15
C ALA A 419 -27.60 -7.88 6.96
N ARG A 420 -28.61 -7.35 6.26
CA ARG A 420 -29.69 -6.55 6.85
C ARG A 420 -31.05 -7.18 6.59
N ALA A 421 -31.86 -7.36 7.62
CA ALA A 421 -33.25 -7.80 7.48
C ALA A 421 -34.20 -6.61 7.22
N HIS A 422 -35.28 -6.85 6.49
CA HIS A 422 -36.42 -5.94 6.46
C HIS A 422 -37.33 -6.13 7.69
N GLN A 423 -38.34 -5.26 7.84
CA GLN A 423 -39.33 -5.38 8.92
C GLN A 423 -40.16 -6.65 8.75
N PHE A 424 -40.47 -7.37 9.84
CA PHE A 424 -41.25 -8.61 9.82
C PHE A 424 -40.67 -9.74 8.95
N SER A 425 -39.36 -9.70 8.71
CA SER A 425 -38.62 -10.66 7.88
C SER A 425 -37.43 -11.21 8.65
N SER A 426 -37.05 -12.45 8.35
CA SER A 426 -35.90 -13.09 8.98
C SER A 426 -35.36 -14.26 8.17
N PHE A 427 -34.03 -14.41 8.22
CA PHE A 427 -33.29 -15.47 7.55
C PHE A 427 -32.13 -15.91 8.44
N VAL A 428 -31.60 -17.11 8.19
CA VAL A 428 -30.35 -17.57 8.79
C VAL A 428 -29.22 -17.28 7.81
N LEU A 429 -28.16 -16.63 8.30
CA LEU A 429 -26.90 -16.45 7.59
C LEU A 429 -25.90 -17.48 8.15
N VAL A 430 -25.29 -18.27 7.27
CA VAL A 430 -24.28 -19.28 7.63
C VAL A 430 -22.98 -18.97 6.87
N LEU A 431 -21.87 -18.89 7.60
CA LEU A 431 -20.53 -18.61 7.06
C LEU A 431 -19.65 -19.85 7.16
N GLY A 432 -18.82 -20.08 6.16
CA GLY A 432 -18.05 -21.30 6.07
C GLY A 432 -17.11 -21.38 4.87
N THR A 433 -16.69 -22.60 4.55
CA THR A 433 -15.86 -22.91 3.38
C THR A 433 -16.40 -24.12 2.61
N LEU A 434 -16.28 -24.13 1.29
CA LEU A 434 -16.75 -25.25 0.48
C LEU A 434 -15.78 -26.44 0.54
N LYS A 435 -16.23 -27.61 1.01
CA LYS A 435 -15.40 -28.83 1.17
C LYS A 435 -15.44 -29.77 -0.02
N SER A 436 -16.61 -29.92 -0.66
CA SER A 436 -16.81 -30.71 -1.88
C SER A 436 -17.97 -30.14 -2.70
N ALA A 437 -18.20 -30.65 -3.90
CA ALA A 437 -19.35 -30.29 -4.74
C ALA A 437 -20.74 -30.51 -4.07
N THR A 438 -20.79 -31.25 -2.95
CA THR A 438 -22.01 -31.55 -2.18
C THR A 438 -21.87 -31.29 -0.67
N SER A 439 -20.72 -30.82 -0.18
CA SER A 439 -20.47 -30.63 1.26
C SER A 439 -19.92 -29.26 1.59
N PHE A 440 -20.56 -28.61 2.56
CA PHE A 440 -20.21 -27.30 3.09
C PHE A 440 -19.67 -27.41 4.52
N ASP A 441 -18.73 -26.53 4.88
CA ASP A 441 -18.14 -26.45 6.21
C ASP A 441 -18.67 -25.21 6.94
N ALA A 442 -19.84 -25.33 7.56
CA ALA A 442 -20.43 -24.26 8.37
C ALA A 442 -19.60 -24.01 9.64
N LYS A 443 -18.95 -22.85 9.70
CA LYS A 443 -18.07 -22.45 10.82
C LYS A 443 -18.77 -21.53 11.82
N SER A 444 -19.71 -20.72 11.34
CA SER A 444 -20.48 -19.79 12.14
C SER A 444 -21.87 -19.59 11.53
N ALA A 445 -22.88 -19.30 12.34
CA ALA A 445 -24.22 -18.97 11.88
C ALA A 445 -24.86 -17.91 12.76
N VAL A 446 -25.90 -17.24 12.27
CA VAL A 446 -26.59 -16.16 12.98
C VAL A 446 -27.99 -15.95 12.40
N ILE A 447 -28.95 -15.67 13.29
CA ILE A 447 -30.32 -15.31 12.91
C ILE A 447 -30.41 -13.78 12.80
N ILE A 448 -30.85 -13.29 11.65
CA ILE A 448 -30.99 -11.86 11.35
C ILE A 448 -32.47 -11.56 11.10
N GLN A 449 -33.07 -10.64 11.85
CA GLN A 449 -34.52 -10.45 11.88
C GLN A 449 -34.98 -9.00 12.10
N ASN A 450 -36.19 -8.64 11.66
CA ASN A 450 -36.93 -7.45 12.14
C ASN A 450 -36.17 -6.09 12.13
N LYS A 451 -35.41 -5.79 11.06
CA LYS A 451 -34.48 -4.63 10.94
C LYS A 451 -33.14 -4.76 11.69
N ASP A 452 -32.72 -5.97 12.05
CA ASP A 452 -31.32 -6.24 12.37
C ASP A 452 -30.42 -5.87 11.18
N ASP A 453 -29.26 -5.28 11.48
CA ASP A 453 -28.18 -4.98 10.55
C ASP A 453 -26.87 -5.50 11.14
N LEU A 454 -26.34 -6.57 10.55
CA LEU A 454 -25.14 -7.24 11.01
C LEU A 454 -23.96 -6.88 10.10
N LEU A 455 -22.85 -6.43 10.71
CA LEU A 455 -21.62 -6.05 10.03
C LEU A 455 -20.45 -6.89 10.55
N ILE A 456 -19.88 -7.70 9.66
CA ILE A 456 -18.81 -8.67 9.92
C ILE A 456 -17.55 -8.22 9.16
N PRO A 457 -16.44 -7.87 9.83
CA PRO A 457 -15.16 -7.64 9.16
C PRO A 457 -14.69 -8.91 8.45
N LEU A 458 -14.12 -8.79 7.25
CA LEU A 458 -13.50 -9.90 6.53
C LEU A 458 -11.97 -9.74 6.55
N LEU A 459 -11.28 -10.75 7.08
CA LEU A 459 -9.83 -10.83 7.12
C LEU A 459 -9.31 -11.49 5.85
N LEU A 460 -8.23 -10.94 5.29
CA LEU A 460 -7.64 -11.34 4.01
C LEU A 460 -6.19 -11.79 4.22
N GLU A 461 -5.90 -13.06 3.96
CA GLU A 461 -4.56 -13.66 4.03
C GLU A 461 -4.09 -14.06 2.61
N GLU A 462 -2.84 -13.74 2.25
CA GLU A 462 -2.30 -13.99 0.91
C GLU A 462 -1.44 -15.24 0.84
N ILE A 463 -1.80 -16.14 -0.08
CA ILE A 463 -1.00 -17.31 -0.46
C ILE A 463 0.09 -16.85 -1.43
N PRO A 464 1.37 -17.27 -1.25
CA PRO A 464 2.45 -16.97 -2.21
C PRO A 464 2.10 -17.37 -3.64
N THR A 465 2.56 -16.62 -4.64
CA THR A 465 2.23 -16.88 -6.05
C THR A 465 2.72 -18.26 -6.51
N PRO A 466 2.09 -18.88 -7.53
CA PRO A 466 2.44 -20.24 -7.96
C PRO A 466 3.92 -20.39 -8.36
N LYS A 467 4.44 -19.37 -9.06
CA LYS A 467 5.85 -19.29 -9.47
C LYS A 467 6.78 -19.23 -8.26
N ALA A 468 6.58 -18.25 -7.37
CA ALA A 468 7.40 -18.12 -6.16
C ALA A 468 7.35 -19.38 -5.28
N PHE A 469 6.19 -20.05 -5.19
CA PHE A 469 6.05 -21.32 -4.48
C PHE A 469 6.81 -22.46 -5.17
N ARG A 470 6.65 -22.64 -6.48
CA ARG A 470 7.36 -23.67 -7.27
C ARG A 470 8.87 -23.52 -7.14
N ASP A 471 9.36 -22.31 -7.33
CA ASP A 471 10.79 -21.99 -7.34
C ASP A 471 11.39 -22.18 -5.92
N ALA A 472 10.62 -21.87 -4.87
CA ALA A 472 11.00 -22.15 -3.48
C ALA A 472 11.05 -23.64 -3.11
N ILE A 473 10.25 -24.51 -3.75
CA ILE A 473 10.27 -25.96 -3.50
C ILE A 473 11.20 -26.76 -4.42
N GLU A 474 11.76 -26.16 -5.48
CA GLU A 474 12.62 -26.86 -6.45
C GLU A 474 13.84 -27.50 -5.79
N SER A 475 14.44 -26.80 -4.81
CA SER A 475 15.60 -27.27 -4.04
C SER A 475 15.28 -28.29 -2.94
N LEU A 476 14.00 -28.60 -2.69
CA LEU A 476 13.57 -29.51 -1.63
C LEU A 476 13.51 -30.97 -2.09
N SER A 477 13.58 -31.92 -1.15
CA SER A 477 13.50 -33.35 -1.46
C SER A 477 12.12 -33.74 -2.03
N PRO A 478 12.01 -34.84 -2.81
CA PRO A 478 10.73 -35.29 -3.35
C PRO A 478 9.63 -35.59 -2.31
N GLU A 479 9.98 -35.78 -1.03
CA GLU A 479 9.02 -35.92 0.07
C GLU A 479 8.59 -34.56 0.62
N GLN A 480 9.54 -33.65 0.82
CA GLN A 480 9.26 -32.26 1.20
C GLN A 480 8.41 -31.54 0.14
N GLN A 481 8.70 -31.74 -1.15
CA GLN A 481 7.89 -31.23 -2.26
C GLN A 481 6.46 -31.79 -2.25
N ARG A 482 6.28 -33.10 -1.95
CA ARG A 482 4.96 -33.71 -1.86
C ARG A 482 4.16 -33.15 -0.68
N PHE A 483 4.79 -32.98 0.47
CA PHE A 483 4.20 -32.31 1.64
C PHE A 483 3.79 -30.86 1.31
N ALA A 484 4.70 -30.06 0.75
CA ALA A 484 4.45 -28.66 0.42
C ALA A 484 3.31 -28.51 -0.60
N LYS A 485 3.29 -29.34 -1.65
CA LYS A 485 2.21 -29.34 -2.66
C LYS A 485 0.84 -29.71 -2.05
N ALA A 486 0.81 -30.68 -1.14
CA ALA A 486 -0.42 -31.02 -0.40
C ALA A 486 -0.89 -29.87 0.51
N TYR A 487 0.03 -29.20 1.20
CA TYR A 487 -0.28 -28.05 2.06
C TYR A 487 -0.80 -26.85 1.24
N ARG A 488 -0.19 -26.54 0.09
CA ARG A 488 -0.73 -25.53 -0.85
C ARG A 488 -2.14 -25.89 -1.31
N GLY A 489 -2.41 -27.16 -1.62
CA GLY A 489 -3.76 -27.63 -1.96
C GLY A 489 -4.80 -27.33 -0.89
N MET A 490 -4.45 -27.53 0.39
CA MET A 490 -5.30 -27.17 1.54
C MET A 490 -5.53 -25.65 1.67
N GLN A 491 -4.48 -24.84 1.47
CA GLN A 491 -4.59 -23.38 1.46
C GLN A 491 -5.50 -22.91 0.33
N LEU A 492 -5.33 -23.44 -0.89
CA LEU A 492 -6.18 -23.12 -2.05
C LEU A 492 -7.64 -23.52 -1.82
N SER A 493 -7.94 -24.68 -1.24
CA SER A 493 -9.33 -25.03 -0.89
C SER A 493 -9.95 -24.07 0.13
N SER A 494 -9.14 -23.45 0.98
CA SER A 494 -9.58 -22.46 1.98
C SER A 494 -9.92 -21.08 1.37
N THR A 495 -9.60 -20.84 0.09
CA THR A 495 -10.01 -19.60 -0.62
C THR A 495 -11.50 -19.57 -1.00
N LEU A 496 -12.20 -20.71 -0.93
CA LEU A 496 -13.63 -20.83 -1.22
C LEU A 496 -14.48 -20.42 -0.01
N PHE A 497 -14.43 -19.14 0.34
CA PHE A 497 -15.28 -18.57 1.40
C PHE A 497 -16.74 -18.58 0.95
N GLY A 498 -17.58 -19.29 1.69
CA GLY A 498 -19.00 -19.46 1.36
C GLY A 498 -19.91 -18.80 2.37
N VAL A 499 -20.90 -18.09 1.83
CA VAL A 499 -21.99 -17.45 2.56
C VAL A 499 -23.29 -18.11 2.09
N VAL A 500 -23.96 -18.85 2.97
CA VAL A 500 -25.26 -19.47 2.69
C VAL A 500 -26.34 -18.69 3.42
N VAL A 501 -27.39 -18.29 2.68
CA VAL A 501 -28.57 -17.64 3.20
C VAL A 501 -29.74 -18.62 3.14
N ILE A 502 -30.44 -18.82 4.25
CA ILE A 502 -31.60 -19.72 4.35
C ILE A 502 -32.84 -18.91 4.74
N GLN A 503 -33.84 -18.89 3.85
CA GLN A 503 -35.08 -18.14 4.07
C GLN A 503 -36.01 -18.92 5.02
N ILE A 504 -36.35 -18.37 6.18
CA ILE A 504 -37.07 -19.12 7.24
C ILE A 504 -38.55 -19.34 6.89
N LYS A 505 -39.25 -18.33 6.34
CA LYS A 505 -40.68 -18.43 6.00
C LYS A 505 -41.05 -19.62 5.09
N PRO A 506 -40.40 -19.86 3.93
CA PRO A 506 -40.76 -20.99 3.06
C PRO A 506 -40.53 -22.34 3.75
N GLN A 507 -39.43 -22.50 4.50
CA GLN A 507 -39.17 -23.75 5.23
C GLN A 507 -40.19 -23.99 6.34
N LEU A 508 -40.61 -22.93 7.04
CA LEU A 508 -41.63 -23.01 8.08
C LEU A 508 -43.03 -23.34 7.51
N GLU A 509 -43.36 -22.83 6.33
CA GLU A 509 -44.58 -23.22 5.59
C GLU A 509 -44.55 -24.72 5.23
N LYS A 510 -43.43 -25.19 4.65
CA LYS A 510 -43.18 -26.62 4.32
C LYS A 510 -43.27 -27.52 5.54
N LEU A 511 -42.62 -27.14 6.65
CA LEU A 511 -42.60 -27.87 7.92
C LEU A 511 -43.99 -28.07 8.52
N LEU A 512 -44.81 -27.01 8.56
CA LEU A 512 -46.12 -27.01 9.19
C LEU A 512 -47.24 -27.58 8.29
N LYS A 513 -46.90 -28.00 7.06
CA LYS A 513 -47.82 -28.45 5.98
C LYS A 513 -48.77 -27.34 5.50
N LEU A 514 -48.35 -26.08 5.61
CA LEU A 514 -49.08 -24.92 5.09
C LEU A 514 -48.79 -24.76 3.59
N PRO A 515 -49.76 -24.28 2.79
CA PRO A 515 -49.47 -23.80 1.43
C PRO A 515 -48.47 -22.63 1.46
N ASN A 516 -47.70 -22.48 0.38
CA ASN A 516 -46.82 -21.31 0.19
C ASN A 516 -47.59 -19.99 0.39
N GLU A 517 -46.90 -18.98 0.91
CA GLU A 517 -47.40 -17.62 1.19
C GLU A 517 -48.42 -17.51 2.34
N SER A 518 -48.81 -18.62 2.98
CA SER A 518 -49.75 -18.61 4.10
C SER A 518 -49.27 -17.74 5.28
N LEU A 519 -47.97 -17.73 5.56
CA LEU A 519 -47.38 -16.96 6.66
C LEU A 519 -47.03 -15.51 6.27
N THR A 520 -47.00 -15.19 4.96
CA THR A 520 -46.73 -13.82 4.47
C THR A 520 -47.78 -12.81 4.93
N LYS A 521 -49.02 -13.25 5.16
CA LYS A 521 -50.15 -12.39 5.60
C LYS A 521 -50.35 -12.41 7.13
N GLU A 522 -49.80 -13.41 7.81
CA GLU A 522 -50.07 -13.76 9.21
C GLU A 522 -48.88 -13.36 10.11
N ILE A 523 -48.57 -12.06 10.15
CA ILE A 523 -47.35 -11.52 10.79
C ILE A 523 -47.23 -11.91 12.27
N GLN A 524 -48.34 -11.85 13.03
CA GLN A 524 -48.33 -12.21 14.46
C GLN A 524 -48.03 -13.71 14.66
N LEU A 525 -48.73 -14.58 13.92
CA LEU A 525 -48.49 -16.02 13.94
C LEU A 525 -47.04 -16.36 13.59
N TYR A 526 -46.44 -15.66 12.61
CA TYR A 526 -45.04 -15.86 12.25
C TYR A 526 -44.08 -15.46 13.39
N GLN A 527 -44.30 -14.32 14.03
CA GLN A 527 -43.48 -13.89 15.17
C GLN A 527 -43.65 -14.82 16.39
N ASP A 528 -44.85 -15.29 16.66
CA ASP A 528 -45.12 -16.25 17.73
C ASP A 528 -44.49 -17.62 17.44
N LEU A 529 -44.54 -18.12 16.20
CA LEU A 529 -43.85 -19.34 15.79
C LEU A 529 -42.33 -19.22 15.99
N LEU A 530 -41.70 -18.14 15.50
CA LEU A 530 -40.26 -17.90 15.73
C LEU A 530 -39.92 -17.85 17.22
N LYS A 531 -40.75 -17.21 18.05
CA LYS A 531 -40.59 -17.14 19.50
C LYS A 531 -40.70 -18.52 20.16
N LEU A 532 -41.62 -19.37 19.72
CA LEU A 532 -41.76 -20.74 20.21
C LEU A 532 -40.58 -21.64 19.83
N PHE A 533 -40.02 -21.51 18.62
CA PHE A 533 -38.83 -22.26 18.22
C PHE A 533 -37.54 -21.74 18.87
N ILE A 534 -37.25 -20.43 18.76
CA ILE A 534 -35.96 -19.86 19.19
C ILE A 534 -35.85 -19.73 20.72
N LYS A 535 -36.91 -19.26 21.40
CA LYS A 535 -36.84 -19.00 22.85
C LYS A 535 -37.30 -20.19 23.72
N TYR A 536 -38.17 -21.04 23.19
CA TYR A 536 -38.81 -22.12 23.96
C TYR A 536 -38.57 -23.52 23.39
N GLN A 537 -37.80 -23.66 22.30
CA GLN A 537 -37.38 -24.93 21.67
C GLN A 537 -38.54 -25.95 21.51
N ILE A 538 -39.76 -25.48 21.20
CA ILE A 538 -40.93 -26.35 21.11
C ILE A 538 -40.83 -27.25 19.86
N PRO A 539 -40.97 -28.59 19.99
CA PRO A 539 -40.94 -29.51 18.86
C PRO A 539 -41.98 -29.19 17.77
N SER A 540 -41.55 -29.22 16.52
CA SER A 540 -42.36 -28.78 15.37
C SER A 540 -43.60 -29.64 15.12
N ASP A 541 -43.62 -30.90 15.58
CA ASP A 541 -44.80 -31.77 15.48
C ASP A 541 -46.00 -31.28 16.31
N LEU A 542 -45.76 -30.61 17.45
CA LEU A 542 -46.83 -30.04 18.29
C LEU A 542 -47.51 -28.83 17.64
N LEU A 543 -46.83 -28.17 16.71
CA LEU A 543 -47.30 -26.96 16.03
C LEU A 543 -47.81 -27.26 14.60
N THR A 544 -47.39 -28.38 14.00
CA THR A 544 -47.76 -28.82 12.65
C THR A 544 -49.25 -29.10 12.49
N PHE A 545 -49.80 -28.85 11.30
CA PHE A 545 -51.19 -29.19 11.00
C PHE A 545 -51.41 -30.71 10.89
N GLY A 546 -52.28 -31.25 11.75
CA GLY A 546 -52.61 -32.68 11.84
C GLY A 546 -53.81 -33.16 10.98
N GLY A 547 -54.47 -32.27 10.24
CA GLY A 547 -55.65 -32.61 9.44
C GLY A 547 -55.33 -33.14 8.03
N ALA A 548 -56.38 -33.44 7.26
CA ALA A 548 -56.27 -33.96 5.89
C ALA A 548 -55.58 -32.97 4.93
N ALA A 549 -54.75 -33.50 4.02
CA ALA A 549 -53.92 -32.70 3.10
C ALA A 549 -54.70 -31.73 2.20
N ASN A 550 -55.95 -32.06 1.86
CA ASN A 550 -56.80 -31.29 0.94
C ASN A 550 -57.70 -30.24 1.64
N SER A 551 -57.52 -30.02 2.95
CA SER A 551 -58.21 -28.94 3.69
C SER A 551 -57.82 -27.55 3.18
N SER A 552 -58.72 -26.58 3.37
CA SER A 552 -58.55 -25.21 2.88
C SER A 552 -57.43 -24.46 3.60
N VAL A 553 -56.91 -23.40 2.97
CA VAL A 553 -55.83 -22.57 3.53
C VAL A 553 -56.21 -22.01 4.91
N GLY A 554 -57.46 -21.53 5.05
CA GLY A 554 -57.97 -20.98 6.31
C GLY A 554 -58.12 -22.01 7.43
N GLU A 555 -58.53 -23.25 7.11
CA GLU A 555 -58.60 -24.33 8.10
C GLU A 555 -57.21 -24.77 8.57
N LYS A 556 -56.23 -24.79 7.66
CA LYS A 556 -54.83 -25.11 7.97
C LYS A 556 -54.20 -24.06 8.87
N VAL A 557 -54.27 -22.78 8.49
CA VAL A 557 -53.78 -21.65 9.29
C VAL A 557 -54.51 -21.58 10.63
N GLY A 558 -55.85 -21.68 10.66
CA GLY A 558 -56.64 -21.71 11.89
C GLY A 558 -56.44 -22.97 12.75
N GLY A 559 -55.87 -24.04 12.20
CA GLY A 559 -55.35 -25.18 12.96
C GLY A 559 -54.05 -24.82 13.68
N VAL A 560 -53.05 -24.33 12.93
CA VAL A 560 -51.75 -23.92 13.48
C VAL A 560 -51.91 -22.78 14.51
N GLN A 561 -52.74 -21.77 14.25
CA GLN A 561 -53.05 -20.69 15.19
C GLN A 561 -53.59 -21.21 16.55
N ARG A 562 -54.40 -22.27 16.54
CA ARG A 562 -54.89 -22.90 17.80
C ARG A 562 -53.76 -23.64 18.52
N ASN A 563 -52.95 -24.42 17.80
CA ASN A 563 -51.81 -25.12 18.40
C ASN A 563 -50.80 -24.15 19.02
N VAL A 564 -50.45 -23.07 18.30
CA VAL A 564 -49.56 -21.99 18.79
C VAL A 564 -50.15 -21.30 20.01
N ARG A 565 -51.44 -20.93 20.00
CA ARG A 565 -52.09 -20.29 21.15
C ARG A 565 -52.09 -21.18 22.39
N ASN A 566 -52.50 -22.45 22.25
CA ASN A 566 -52.49 -23.41 23.36
C ASN A 566 -51.09 -23.55 23.99
N MET A 567 -50.02 -23.52 23.18
CA MET A 567 -48.64 -23.57 23.68
C MET A 567 -48.21 -22.26 24.35
N LEU A 568 -48.59 -21.11 23.81
CA LEU A 568 -48.33 -19.80 24.44
C LEU A 568 -49.06 -19.66 25.77
N ASP A 569 -50.34 -20.05 25.85
CA ASP A 569 -51.14 -20.00 27.09
C ASP A 569 -50.53 -20.89 28.18
N MET A 570 -50.03 -22.08 27.81
CA MET A 570 -49.30 -22.99 28.70
C MET A 570 -47.98 -22.38 29.19
N VAL A 571 -47.19 -21.78 28.29
CA VAL A 571 -45.92 -21.12 28.62
C VAL A 571 -46.13 -19.90 29.52
N GLU A 572 -47.15 -19.08 29.25
CA GLU A 572 -47.47 -17.92 30.09
C GLU A 572 -47.98 -18.35 31.48
N THR A 573 -48.74 -19.46 31.56
CA THR A 573 -49.17 -20.05 32.83
C THR A 573 -47.96 -20.47 33.67
N LYS A 574 -47.02 -21.24 33.10
CA LYS A 574 -45.79 -21.63 33.80
C LYS A 574 -44.91 -20.46 34.22
N GLN A 575 -44.77 -19.43 33.38
CA GLN A 575 -44.03 -18.21 33.75
C GLN A 575 -44.70 -17.47 34.92
N LYS A 576 -46.04 -17.44 34.98
CA LYS A 576 -46.79 -16.88 36.12
C LYS A 576 -46.66 -17.72 37.39
N GLU A 577 -46.40 -19.02 37.28
CA GLU A 577 -46.13 -19.91 38.42
C GLU A 577 -44.69 -19.73 38.91
N GLU A 578 -43.70 -19.79 38.02
CA GLU A 578 -42.28 -19.60 38.34
C GLU A 578 -42.00 -18.23 38.97
N ILE A 579 -42.60 -17.15 38.43
CA ILE A 579 -42.48 -15.80 39.02
C ILE A 579 -43.12 -15.74 40.42
N LYS A 580 -44.23 -16.47 40.66
CA LYS A 580 -44.83 -16.55 42.00
C LYS A 580 -43.90 -17.29 42.96
N GLU A 581 -43.39 -18.46 42.57
CA GLU A 581 -42.47 -19.25 43.39
C GLU A 581 -41.20 -18.46 43.73
N GLN A 582 -40.56 -17.80 42.74
CA GLN A 582 -39.41 -16.93 42.99
C GLN A 582 -39.77 -15.75 43.91
N SER A 583 -40.93 -15.10 43.74
CA SER A 583 -41.38 -14.03 44.63
C SER A 583 -41.70 -14.51 46.06
N GLN A 584 -42.17 -15.75 46.20
CA GLN A 584 -42.51 -16.37 47.48
C GLN A 584 -41.24 -16.81 48.21
N VAL A 585 -40.27 -17.41 47.50
CA VAL A 585 -38.93 -17.70 48.04
C VAL A 585 -38.21 -16.41 48.46
N PHE A 586 -38.31 -15.34 47.65
CA PHE A 586 -37.78 -14.02 48.01
C PHE A 586 -38.44 -13.50 49.29
N LEU A 587 -39.79 -13.49 49.38
CA LEU A 587 -40.51 -13.09 50.59
C LEU A 587 -40.11 -13.93 51.82
N THR A 588 -40.00 -15.25 51.68
CA THR A 588 -39.54 -16.14 52.76
C THR A 588 -38.10 -15.84 53.19
N SER A 589 -37.20 -15.46 52.26
CA SER A 589 -35.83 -15.06 52.59
C SER A 589 -35.77 -13.73 53.37
N VAL A 590 -36.67 -12.80 53.05
CA VAL A 590 -36.83 -11.53 53.78
C VAL A 590 -37.42 -11.77 55.17
N TYR A 591 -38.44 -12.63 55.28
CA TYR A 591 -39.08 -12.96 56.58
C TYR A 591 -38.23 -13.82 57.51
N ASN A 592 -37.32 -14.65 56.99
CA ASN A 592 -36.38 -15.45 57.79
C ASN A 592 -35.10 -14.70 58.18
N SER A 593 -34.95 -13.43 57.79
CA SER A 593 -33.88 -12.57 58.28
C SER A 593 -34.21 -12.10 59.72
N PRO A 594 -33.32 -12.28 60.72
CA PRO A 594 -33.64 -11.94 62.10
C PRO A 594 -33.81 -10.43 62.28
N PRO A 595 -34.75 -9.98 63.14
CA PRO A 595 -34.96 -8.56 63.38
C PRO A 595 -33.73 -7.91 64.02
N PRO A 596 -33.37 -6.66 63.65
CA PRO A 596 -32.27 -5.95 64.29
C PRO A 596 -32.55 -5.75 65.79
N PRO A 597 -31.52 -5.85 66.66
CA PRO A 597 -31.71 -5.75 68.11
C PRO A 597 -32.15 -4.34 68.53
N PRO A 598 -32.94 -4.23 69.62
CA PRO A 598 -33.46 -2.95 70.09
C PRO A 598 -32.32 -2.02 70.56
N THR A 599 -32.17 -0.88 69.89
CA THR A 599 -31.17 0.13 70.27
C THR A 599 -31.58 0.81 71.58
N SER A 600 -30.78 0.61 72.63
CA SER A 600 -30.98 1.31 73.91
C SER A 600 -30.74 2.81 73.76
N VAL A 601 -31.56 3.63 74.40
CA VAL A 601 -31.44 5.08 74.38
C VAL A 601 -30.30 5.53 75.29
N TYR A 602 -29.25 6.10 74.70
CA TYR A 602 -28.37 7.05 75.40
C TYR A 602 -28.40 8.40 74.66
N LEU A 603 -28.55 9.47 75.44
CA LEU A 603 -28.92 10.79 74.93
C LEU A 603 -27.71 11.73 74.93
N SER A 604 -27.09 11.95 73.77
CA SER A 604 -26.14 13.05 73.55
C SER A 604 -26.14 13.56 72.11
N MET A 605 -26.16 14.89 71.96
CA MET A 605 -26.08 15.66 70.71
C MET A 605 -24.64 16.24 70.55
N PRO A 606 -24.27 16.94 69.45
CA PRO A 606 -24.77 16.99 68.06
C PRO A 606 -23.62 16.87 66.99
N MET A 607 -23.87 17.32 65.76
CA MET A 607 -22.92 17.88 64.75
C MET A 607 -22.46 17.03 63.53
N ALA A 608 -23.36 16.91 62.54
CA ALA A 608 -23.24 17.34 61.13
C ALA A 608 -22.02 17.01 60.20
N TYR A 609 -22.37 16.86 58.90
CA TYR A 609 -21.55 16.90 57.65
C TYR A 609 -20.84 15.59 57.18
N PRO A 610 -20.64 15.37 55.85
CA PRO A 610 -21.14 14.13 55.21
C PRO A 610 -20.22 13.41 54.18
N SER A 611 -20.79 12.41 53.47
CA SER A 611 -20.32 11.71 52.24
C SER A 611 -19.27 10.59 52.42
N PRO A 612 -19.01 9.72 51.40
CA PRO A 612 -19.92 9.06 50.44
C PRO A 612 -19.73 7.50 50.41
N PRO A 613 -20.59 6.71 49.72
CA PRO A 613 -20.51 5.24 49.70
C PRO A 613 -19.56 4.64 48.62
N PRO A 614 -18.86 3.53 48.90
CA PRO A 614 -18.09 2.75 47.92
C PRO A 614 -18.84 1.50 47.36
N MET A 615 -18.23 0.85 46.37
CA MET A 615 -18.72 -0.34 45.66
C MET A 615 -18.64 -1.65 46.48
N PRO A 616 -19.47 -2.68 46.20
CA PRO A 616 -19.44 -3.97 46.89
C PRO A 616 -18.35 -4.94 46.36
N MET A 617 -17.88 -5.84 47.23
CA MET A 617 -17.13 -7.04 46.86
C MET A 617 -17.92 -8.32 47.22
N MET A 618 -17.67 -9.40 46.47
CA MET A 618 -18.21 -10.74 46.70
C MET A 618 -17.02 -11.71 46.70
N SER A 619 -16.52 -12.10 47.87
CA SER A 619 -16.99 -13.22 48.72
C SER A 619 -16.54 -14.59 48.18
N MET A 620 -15.55 -15.19 48.86
CA MET A 620 -15.05 -16.55 48.61
C MET A 620 -15.78 -17.58 49.48
N MET A 621 -15.82 -18.84 49.03
CA MET A 621 -15.98 -20.03 49.89
C MET A 621 -14.86 -21.05 49.62
N MET A 622 -14.56 -21.86 50.63
CA MET A 622 -13.38 -22.75 50.70
C MET A 622 -13.76 -24.22 50.49
N ALA A 623 -12.90 -25.00 49.83
CA ALA A 623 -12.98 -26.47 49.82
C ALA A 623 -11.62 -27.14 49.52
N GLY A 624 -11.24 -28.15 50.34
CA GLY A 624 -10.39 -29.30 49.97
C GLY A 624 -8.89 -29.09 49.62
N PRO A 625 -7.93 -29.67 50.37
CA PRO A 625 -6.54 -29.80 49.92
C PRO A 625 -6.34 -30.98 48.92
N PRO A 626 -5.35 -30.91 48.00
CA PRO A 626 -5.19 -31.86 46.89
C PRO A 626 -4.25 -33.07 47.18
N PRO A 627 -4.32 -34.15 46.37
CA PRO A 627 -3.39 -35.28 46.40
C PRO A 627 -2.09 -35.03 45.57
N PRO A 628 -1.01 -35.81 45.80
CA PRO A 628 0.28 -35.66 45.11
C PRO A 628 0.40 -36.47 43.79
N PRO A 629 1.31 -36.09 42.86
CA PRO A 629 1.61 -36.83 41.63
C PRO A 629 2.64 -37.96 41.83
N PRO A 630 2.72 -38.97 40.92
CA PRO A 630 3.62 -40.12 41.02
C PRO A 630 5.04 -39.88 40.46
N THR A 631 6.00 -40.73 40.87
CA THR A 631 7.40 -40.70 40.44
C THR A 631 7.91 -42.05 39.91
N SER A 632 8.44 -42.06 38.68
CA SER A 632 9.40 -43.03 38.12
C SER A 632 9.74 -42.56 36.69
N SER A 633 10.90 -41.96 36.41
CA SER A 633 12.27 -42.51 36.32
C SER A 633 12.61 -43.18 34.97
N TYR A 634 13.51 -42.53 34.22
CA TYR A 634 14.60 -43.14 33.45
C TYR A 634 15.66 -42.04 33.24
N ALA A 635 16.94 -42.41 33.19
CA ALA A 635 18.06 -41.46 33.19
C ALA A 635 19.06 -41.75 32.08
N MET A 636 19.67 -40.69 31.52
CA MET A 636 20.92 -40.74 30.76
C MET A 636 21.75 -39.48 31.02
N ALA A 637 23.07 -39.59 30.79
CA ALA A 637 24.09 -38.71 31.36
C ALA A 637 24.49 -37.50 30.46
N PRO A 638 25.08 -36.43 31.02
CA PRO A 638 25.40 -35.20 30.27
C PRO A 638 26.79 -35.22 29.57
N PRO A 639 26.96 -34.44 28.48
CA PRO A 639 28.25 -34.15 27.86
C PRO A 639 29.05 -33.05 28.61
N PRO A 640 30.37 -32.88 28.33
CA PRO A 640 31.28 -32.09 29.17
C PRO A 640 31.26 -30.56 28.90
N PRO A 641 31.80 -29.75 29.83
CA PRO A 641 31.83 -28.29 29.70
C PRO A 641 32.96 -27.80 28.77
N MET A 642 32.68 -26.74 28.00
CA MET A 642 33.70 -25.87 27.39
C MET A 642 33.52 -24.43 27.88
N ALA A 643 34.63 -23.72 28.10
CA ALA A 643 34.63 -22.44 28.78
C ALA A 643 34.35 -21.25 27.85
N PHE A 644 33.57 -20.28 28.33
CA PHE A 644 33.44 -18.96 27.70
C PHE A 644 33.53 -17.83 28.73
N SER A 645 34.45 -16.90 28.43
CA SER A 645 34.52 -15.47 28.75
C SER A 645 33.59 -14.86 29.83
N ALA A 646 34.19 -14.12 30.76
CA ALA A 646 33.51 -13.29 31.76
C ALA A 646 32.72 -12.09 31.15
N PRO A 647 31.69 -11.58 31.84
CA PRO A 647 30.91 -10.41 31.41
C PRO A 647 31.63 -9.08 31.69
N PRO A 648 31.36 -8.02 30.90
CA PRO A 648 31.89 -6.67 31.13
C PRO A 648 31.16 -5.91 32.27
N PRO A 649 31.78 -4.85 32.83
CA PRO A 649 31.22 -4.07 33.95
C PRO A 649 30.09 -3.10 33.53
N PRO A 650 29.26 -2.62 34.48
CA PRO A 650 28.13 -1.74 34.20
C PRO A 650 28.56 -0.31 33.84
N MET A 651 27.87 0.31 32.87
CA MET A 651 28.03 1.73 32.56
C MET A 651 27.05 2.60 33.38
N ALA A 652 27.48 3.81 33.73
CA ALA A 652 26.72 4.74 34.55
C ALA A 652 25.62 5.48 33.78
N PHE A 653 24.53 5.84 34.47
CA PHE A 653 23.50 6.72 33.95
C PHE A 653 24.07 8.12 33.63
N SER A 654 23.69 8.66 32.48
CA SER A 654 23.90 10.07 32.11
C SER A 654 22.58 10.68 31.63
N ALA A 655 22.37 11.97 31.89
CA ALA A 655 21.06 12.62 31.81
C ALA A 655 20.70 13.12 30.38
N PRO A 656 19.39 13.24 30.05
CA PRO A 656 18.97 13.76 28.75
C PRO A 656 19.24 15.27 28.58
N PRO A 657 19.56 15.74 27.36
CA PRO A 657 19.70 17.16 27.07
C PRO A 657 18.34 17.90 26.99
N PRO A 658 18.30 19.23 27.19
CA PRO A 658 17.06 19.99 27.35
C PRO A 658 16.38 20.37 26.02
N MET A 659 15.06 20.61 26.07
CA MET A 659 14.26 21.10 24.94
C MET A 659 14.39 22.63 24.74
N PRO A 660 14.37 23.13 23.49
CA PRO A 660 14.25 24.56 23.19
C PRO A 660 12.79 25.01 23.13
N SER A 661 12.33 25.78 24.11
CA SER A 661 10.99 26.38 24.12
C SER A 661 11.01 27.83 23.62
N SER A 662 10.62 28.06 22.36
CA SER A 662 9.74 29.19 21.94
C SER A 662 9.61 29.32 20.42
N MET A 663 8.38 29.21 19.92
CA MET A 663 7.93 29.94 18.72
C MET A 663 6.51 30.46 18.99
N ALA A 664 6.28 31.73 18.67
CA ALA A 664 5.00 32.39 18.90
C ALA A 664 4.05 32.22 17.71
N PHE A 665 2.74 32.19 17.98
CA PHE A 665 1.71 32.22 16.95
C PHE A 665 1.69 33.59 16.23
N PRO A 666 1.67 33.63 14.90
CA PRO A 666 1.24 34.82 14.15
C PRO A 666 -0.30 34.89 14.11
N SER A 667 -0.86 36.00 14.61
CA SER A 667 -2.30 36.29 14.59
C SER A 667 -2.79 36.78 13.21
N PRO A 668 -4.07 36.58 12.84
CA PRO A 668 -4.59 36.99 11.54
C PRO A 668 -4.91 38.51 11.44
N PRO A 669 -4.80 39.12 10.24
CA PRO A 669 -5.16 40.52 10.01
C PRO A 669 -6.68 40.74 9.77
N PRO A 670 -7.24 41.91 10.17
CA PRO A 670 -8.67 42.25 10.01
C PRO A 670 -9.03 42.92 8.65
N PRO A 671 -10.32 43.12 8.31
CA PRO A 671 -10.75 43.35 6.92
C PRO A 671 -11.10 44.80 6.50
N SER A 672 -10.78 45.12 5.23
CA SER A 672 -11.51 46.02 4.29
C SER A 672 -11.78 47.51 4.61
N ARG A 673 -11.42 48.43 3.68
CA ARG A 673 -12.37 49.20 2.83
C ARG A 673 -11.72 50.27 1.92
N SER A 674 -12.15 50.29 0.65
CA SER A 674 -12.31 51.43 -0.32
C SER A 674 -11.59 52.78 -0.16
N ALA A 675 -10.92 53.27 -1.23
CA ALA A 675 -11.45 54.32 -2.16
C ALA A 675 -10.37 55.06 -3.03
N ALA A 676 -10.79 55.52 -4.22
CA ALA A 676 -10.27 56.65 -5.04
C ALA A 676 -8.83 56.66 -5.66
N GLY A 677 -8.74 57.12 -6.92
CA GLY A 677 -7.58 57.84 -7.53
C GLY A 677 -7.92 59.34 -7.67
N PRO A 678 -7.38 60.16 -8.62
CA PRO A 678 -6.39 59.95 -9.72
C PRO A 678 -5.12 60.84 -9.44
N PRO A 679 -4.35 61.49 -10.37
CA PRO A 679 -4.24 61.47 -11.85
C PRO A 679 -2.79 61.41 -12.43
N PRO A 680 -2.61 61.42 -13.78
CA PRO A 680 -1.32 61.62 -14.46
C PRO A 680 -1.20 62.95 -15.25
N PRO A 681 0.04 63.45 -15.50
CA PRO A 681 0.38 64.40 -16.57
C PRO A 681 1.20 63.70 -17.71
N GLY A 682 1.29 64.22 -18.95
CA GLY A 682 0.54 65.32 -19.56
C GLY A 682 1.29 66.01 -20.74
N GLY A 683 0.75 65.93 -21.96
CA GLY A 683 1.20 66.69 -23.16
C GLY A 683 2.09 65.89 -24.14
N ALA A 684 2.06 66.14 -25.47
CA ALA A 684 1.18 66.99 -26.28
C ALA A 684 1.08 66.46 -27.74
N ALA A 685 0.13 66.98 -28.53
CA ALA A 685 -0.25 66.51 -29.90
C ALA A 685 0.19 67.53 -31.00
N PRO A 686 -0.36 67.65 -32.26
CA PRO A 686 -1.73 67.38 -32.74
C PRO A 686 -1.79 66.80 -34.23
N PRO A 687 -2.81 67.01 -35.12
CA PRO A 687 -3.43 65.92 -35.91
C PRO A 687 -3.64 66.32 -37.43
N PRO A 688 -4.77 66.11 -38.19
CA PRO A 688 -5.90 65.16 -38.14
C PRO A 688 -6.40 64.54 -39.49
N SER A 689 -7.21 63.47 -39.43
CA SER A 689 -8.36 63.18 -40.35
C SER A 689 -9.21 62.03 -39.75
N ARG A 690 -10.50 62.21 -39.38
CA ARG A 690 -11.79 62.30 -40.12
C ARG A 690 -12.52 60.95 -40.30
N SER A 691 -13.87 61.00 -40.40
CA SER A 691 -14.81 59.88 -40.18
C SER A 691 -15.99 59.85 -41.17
N ALA A 692 -16.64 58.68 -41.39
CA ALA A 692 -18.02 58.48 -41.91
C ALA A 692 -18.38 56.96 -42.08
N ALA A 693 -19.61 56.62 -42.50
CA ALA A 693 -20.07 55.25 -42.82
C ALA A 693 -21.19 55.17 -43.90
N GLY A 694 -21.16 54.13 -44.79
CA GLY A 694 -22.19 53.74 -45.80
C GLY A 694 -22.24 54.57 -47.11
N PRO A 695 -22.95 54.16 -48.22
CA PRO A 695 -23.78 52.96 -48.48
C PRO A 695 -23.44 52.27 -49.89
N PRO A 696 -24.33 51.76 -50.83
CA PRO A 696 -24.08 50.49 -51.58
C PRO A 696 -23.97 50.45 -53.17
N PRO A 697 -24.96 50.07 -54.06
CA PRO A 697 -24.67 49.25 -55.29
C PRO A 697 -25.16 49.83 -56.66
N PRO A 698 -24.98 49.15 -57.84
CA PRO A 698 -26.05 48.27 -58.42
C PRO A 698 -25.67 47.14 -59.46
N GLY A 699 -26.60 46.18 -59.73
CA GLY A 699 -26.61 45.23 -60.89
C GLY A 699 -27.18 43.81 -60.57
N GLY A 700 -27.63 42.94 -61.50
CA GLY A 700 -27.99 43.08 -62.94
C GLY A 700 -28.26 41.73 -63.71
N ALA A 701 -29.24 41.72 -64.65
CA ALA A 701 -29.54 40.74 -65.75
C ALA A 701 -30.03 39.29 -65.48
N ALA A 702 -30.75 38.69 -66.46
CA ALA A 702 -31.41 37.35 -66.51
C ALA A 702 -31.96 37.06 -67.96
N PRO A 703 -32.84 36.07 -68.30
CA PRO A 703 -33.07 34.66 -67.87
C PRO A 703 -33.12 33.61 -69.06
N PRO A 704 -34.26 32.95 -69.38
CA PRO A 704 -34.71 31.54 -69.10
C PRO A 704 -34.53 30.57 -70.32
N PRO A 705 -35.13 29.34 -70.44
CA PRO A 705 -36.08 28.54 -69.61
C PRO A 705 -35.53 27.11 -69.29
N SER A 706 -36.22 25.96 -69.14
CA SER A 706 -37.63 25.44 -69.20
C SER A 706 -37.70 24.08 -68.43
N GLY A 707 -38.81 23.49 -67.97
CA GLY A 707 -40.26 23.84 -68.00
C GLY A 707 -41.09 22.93 -68.94
N GLY A 708 -42.19 22.25 -68.56
CA GLY A 708 -42.78 21.98 -67.23
C GLY A 708 -44.29 21.58 -67.28
N GLY A 709 -44.76 20.62 -66.46
CA GLY A 709 -46.20 20.26 -66.30
C GLY A 709 -46.44 18.86 -65.70
N ARG A 710 -47.62 18.42 -65.19
CA ARG A 710 -48.99 18.98 -64.91
C ARG A 710 -49.62 18.11 -63.76
N GLY A 711 -50.75 18.36 -63.09
CA GLY A 711 -51.77 19.43 -63.07
C GLY A 711 -53.22 18.88 -62.93
N GLY A 712 -53.99 19.24 -61.89
CA GLY A 712 -55.38 18.75 -61.63
C GLY A 712 -56.11 19.44 -60.43
N ALA A 713 -57.45 19.29 -60.29
CA ALA A 713 -58.32 20.17 -59.46
C ALA A 713 -59.58 19.46 -58.81
N PRO A 714 -60.35 20.09 -57.88
CA PRO A 714 -61.40 19.45 -57.01
C PRO A 714 -62.87 19.64 -57.48
N PRO A 715 -63.91 19.08 -56.78
CA PRO A 715 -65.01 19.92 -56.20
C PRO A 715 -65.62 19.37 -54.83
N PRO A 716 -66.94 19.46 -54.40
CA PRO A 716 -67.31 20.01 -53.06
C PRO A 716 -68.36 19.22 -52.18
N LYS A 717 -68.94 19.88 -51.15
CA LYS A 717 -69.69 19.37 -49.95
C LYS A 717 -71.21 19.08 -50.11
N PRO A 718 -71.85 18.40 -49.12
CA PRO A 718 -72.95 19.02 -48.33
C PRO A 718 -72.88 18.85 -46.77
N LYS A 719 -73.96 19.20 -46.03
CA LYS A 719 -74.13 19.34 -44.55
C LYS A 719 -75.20 18.33 -43.99
N PRO A 720 -75.75 18.36 -42.72
CA PRO A 720 -75.50 19.19 -41.51
C PRO A 720 -75.46 18.41 -40.15
N ALA A 721 -75.50 19.13 -39.01
CA ALA A 721 -75.58 18.62 -37.62
C ALA A 721 -77.02 18.67 -37.04
N PRO A 722 -77.25 18.24 -35.77
CA PRO A 722 -77.45 19.24 -34.71
C PRO A 722 -76.91 18.86 -33.31
N ALA A 723 -77.05 19.77 -32.34
CA ALA A 723 -76.79 19.58 -30.90
C ALA A 723 -78.02 20.00 -30.07
N PRO A 724 -78.05 19.71 -28.76
CA PRO A 724 -78.59 20.70 -27.82
C PRO A 724 -77.78 20.87 -26.51
N GLN A 725 -77.84 22.09 -25.95
CA GLN A 725 -77.64 22.42 -24.52
C GLN A 725 -79.04 22.79 -23.94
N PRO A 726 -79.22 23.45 -22.77
CA PRO A 726 -78.42 23.57 -21.53
C PRO A 726 -79.26 23.31 -20.24
N SER A 727 -78.63 23.28 -19.04
CA SER A 727 -79.20 23.87 -17.79
C SER A 727 -78.25 23.80 -16.57
N ALA A 728 -78.46 24.68 -15.59
CA ALA A 728 -77.80 24.81 -14.27
C ALA A 728 -78.92 25.05 -13.19
N PRO A 729 -78.70 25.31 -11.85
CA PRO A 729 -77.50 25.74 -11.14
C PRO A 729 -77.28 25.14 -9.69
N THR A 730 -76.58 25.92 -8.84
CA THR A 730 -76.07 25.79 -7.44
C THR A 730 -77.12 25.51 -6.32
N PRO A 731 -76.76 25.21 -5.02
CA PRO A 731 -75.79 25.94 -4.13
C PRO A 731 -74.93 25.16 -3.09
N GLN A 732 -74.04 25.90 -2.40
CA GLN A 732 -73.27 25.51 -1.18
C GLN A 732 -74.10 25.68 0.12
N PRO A 733 -73.70 25.05 1.24
CA PRO A 733 -72.84 25.69 2.29
C PRO A 733 -71.74 24.72 2.83
N SER A 734 -70.73 25.10 3.63
CA SER A 734 -70.21 26.40 4.14
C SER A 734 -68.75 26.23 4.61
N ALA A 735 -67.98 27.33 4.72
CA ALA A 735 -66.63 27.36 5.33
C ALA A 735 -66.70 27.83 6.81
N PRO A 736 -65.63 27.72 7.64
CA PRO A 736 -64.45 28.58 7.49
C PRO A 736 -63.07 27.91 7.75
N THR A 737 -62.02 28.42 7.08
CA THR A 737 -60.61 28.07 7.38
C THR A 737 -59.66 29.26 7.17
N LYS A 738 -58.84 29.57 8.19
CA LYS A 738 -57.53 30.27 8.16
C LYS A 738 -56.97 30.37 9.60
N PRO A 739 -55.66 30.63 9.83
CA PRO A 739 -54.57 30.78 8.86
C PRO A 739 -53.36 29.84 9.08
N THR A 740 -52.47 29.77 8.09
CA THR A 740 -51.12 29.18 8.18
C THR A 740 -50.07 30.30 8.21
N PRO A 741 -49.01 30.18 9.03
CA PRO A 741 -47.64 29.99 8.49
C PRO A 741 -46.81 29.03 9.38
N GLN A 742 -45.62 28.50 9.04
CA GLN A 742 -44.81 28.40 7.80
C GLN A 742 -43.93 27.12 7.92
N PRO A 743 -43.19 26.66 6.88
CA PRO A 743 -42.57 25.32 6.90
C PRO A 743 -41.16 25.24 7.52
N THR A 744 -40.85 24.08 8.07
CA THR A 744 -39.49 23.61 8.43
C THR A 744 -39.09 22.52 7.41
N PRO A 745 -37.84 22.48 6.88
CA PRO A 745 -37.52 21.62 5.73
C PRO A 745 -37.38 20.14 6.10
N SER A 746 -38.22 19.29 5.52
CA SER A 746 -38.02 17.84 5.47
C SER A 746 -37.23 17.46 4.22
N THR A 747 -36.03 16.89 4.39
CA THR A 747 -35.27 16.27 3.30
C THR A 747 -36.11 15.16 2.66
N PRO A 748 -36.25 15.12 1.32
CA PRO A 748 -37.11 14.12 0.67
C PRO A 748 -36.43 12.75 0.63
N GLU A 749 -37.10 11.73 1.19
CA GLU A 749 -36.84 10.34 0.78
C GLU A 749 -37.22 10.20 -0.70
N GLN A 750 -36.24 9.86 -1.53
CA GLN A 750 -36.51 9.52 -2.93
C GLN A 750 -37.12 8.11 -2.99
N PRO A 751 -38.19 7.89 -3.78
CA PRO A 751 -38.78 6.56 -3.92
C PRO A 751 -37.79 5.60 -4.60
N LEU A 752 -37.64 4.41 -4.02
CA LEU A 752 -36.79 3.34 -4.56
C LEU A 752 -37.23 2.97 -5.98
N VAL A 753 -36.36 3.22 -6.95
CA VAL A 753 -36.56 2.82 -8.34
C VAL A 753 -36.53 1.28 -8.43
N PRO A 754 -37.47 0.63 -9.12
CA PRO A 754 -37.44 -0.82 -9.31
C PRO A 754 -36.15 -1.23 -10.06
N GLN A 755 -35.28 -1.99 -9.39
CA GLN A 755 -34.13 -2.60 -10.05
C GLN A 755 -34.64 -3.64 -11.06
N LYS A 756 -34.20 -3.53 -12.31
CA LYS A 756 -34.40 -4.59 -13.33
C LYS A 756 -33.84 -5.91 -12.80
N GLU A 757 -34.48 -7.01 -13.15
CA GLU A 757 -33.93 -8.33 -12.91
C GLU A 757 -32.63 -8.49 -13.70
N PHE A 758 -31.53 -8.76 -13.00
CA PHE A 758 -30.22 -8.88 -13.61
C PHE A 758 -30.09 -10.21 -14.34
N LEU A 759 -30.07 -10.15 -15.67
CA LEU A 759 -29.72 -11.31 -16.48
C LEU A 759 -28.28 -11.74 -16.15
N SER A 760 -28.15 -13.04 -15.93
CA SER A 760 -26.91 -13.77 -15.76
C SER A 760 -26.95 -14.98 -16.69
N VAL A 761 -25.80 -15.35 -17.25
CA VAL A 761 -25.71 -16.44 -18.24
C VAL A 761 -25.99 -17.76 -17.53
N LYS A 762 -27.13 -18.40 -17.86
CA LYS A 762 -27.55 -19.67 -17.26
C LYS A 762 -26.75 -20.83 -17.85
N THR A 763 -25.77 -21.32 -17.10
CA THR A 763 -24.92 -22.47 -17.44
C THR A 763 -25.28 -23.71 -16.62
N SER A 764 -24.73 -24.87 -17.02
CA SER A 764 -24.81 -26.11 -16.26
C SER A 764 -24.03 -26.05 -14.94
N ASP A 765 -24.49 -26.78 -13.93
CA ASP A 765 -23.91 -26.83 -12.58
C ASP A 765 -22.41 -27.23 -12.59
N ARG A 766 -21.54 -26.22 -12.44
CA ARG A 766 -20.08 -26.35 -12.44
C ARG A 766 -19.58 -26.66 -11.04
N ASP A 767 -18.70 -27.64 -10.93
CA ASP A 767 -18.02 -27.97 -9.67
C ASP A 767 -17.08 -26.84 -9.23
N LEU A 768 -17.59 -25.99 -8.34
CA LEU A 768 -16.89 -24.83 -7.81
C LEU A 768 -15.60 -25.18 -7.04
N THR A 769 -15.45 -26.44 -6.57
CA THR A 769 -14.24 -26.85 -5.82
C THR A 769 -12.99 -26.96 -6.67
N LYS A 770 -13.14 -27.02 -7.99
CA LYS A 770 -12.01 -27.01 -8.94
C LYS A 770 -11.49 -25.61 -9.26
N VAL A 771 -12.28 -24.57 -8.99
CA VAL A 771 -11.97 -23.17 -9.37
C VAL A 771 -10.65 -22.67 -8.76
N PRO A 772 -10.29 -22.92 -7.48
CA PRO A 772 -9.01 -22.45 -6.94
C PRO A 772 -7.80 -23.08 -7.63
N THR A 773 -7.87 -24.36 -7.99
CA THR A 773 -6.78 -25.08 -8.68
C THR A 773 -6.66 -24.65 -10.14
N GLU A 774 -7.79 -24.39 -10.81
CA GLU A 774 -7.81 -23.82 -12.16
C GLU A 774 -7.23 -22.40 -12.18
N LEU A 775 -7.58 -21.59 -11.17
CA LEU A 775 -7.09 -20.23 -10.97
C LEU A 775 -5.58 -20.20 -10.67
N ASP A 776 -5.09 -21.07 -9.78
CA ASP A 776 -3.66 -21.18 -9.44
C ASP A 776 -2.83 -21.61 -10.66
N GLY A 777 -3.30 -22.59 -11.44
CA GLY A 777 -2.65 -23.01 -12.69
C GLY A 777 -2.67 -21.92 -13.78
N LYS A 778 -3.77 -21.16 -13.90
CA LYS A 778 -3.85 -20.01 -14.81
C LYS A 778 -2.98 -18.85 -14.35
N PHE A 779 -2.80 -18.62 -13.05
CA PHE A 779 -1.82 -17.67 -12.52
C PHE A 779 -0.39 -18.11 -12.88
N GLU A 780 -0.05 -19.39 -12.74
CA GLU A 780 1.28 -19.90 -13.12
C GLU A 780 1.59 -19.72 -14.62
N ALA A 781 0.59 -19.95 -15.48
CA ALA A 781 0.73 -19.89 -16.94
C ALA A 781 0.62 -18.48 -17.54
N LEU A 782 -0.29 -17.63 -17.03
CA LEU A 782 -0.69 -16.38 -17.69
C LEU A 782 -0.23 -15.11 -16.95
N ASP A 783 0.06 -15.17 -15.65
CA ASP A 783 0.60 -14.01 -14.93
C ASP A 783 2.13 -13.96 -15.05
N GLU A 784 2.62 -13.40 -16.16
CA GLU A 784 4.04 -13.30 -16.51
C GLU A 784 4.91 -12.78 -15.36
N ASP A 785 4.45 -11.72 -14.67
CA ASP A 785 5.20 -10.99 -13.63
C ASP A 785 5.15 -11.62 -12.23
N ALA A 786 4.35 -12.67 -12.01
CA ALA A 786 4.16 -13.33 -10.71
C ALA A 786 3.65 -12.39 -9.58
N ALA A 787 2.78 -11.44 -9.93
CA ALA A 787 2.19 -10.45 -9.02
C ALA A 787 0.88 -10.92 -8.37
N LEU A 788 0.20 -11.92 -8.96
CA LEU A 788 -1.10 -12.41 -8.51
C LEU A 788 -1.02 -13.44 -7.38
N HIS A 789 -1.55 -13.06 -6.22
CA HIS A 789 -1.65 -13.85 -4.99
C HIS A 789 -3.10 -14.27 -4.75
N SER A 790 -3.35 -15.55 -4.50
CA SER A 790 -4.67 -16.07 -4.12
C SER A 790 -4.97 -15.71 -2.65
N VAL A 791 -6.19 -15.24 -2.35
CA VAL A 791 -6.55 -14.74 -1.01
C VAL A 791 -7.48 -15.70 -0.28
N ILE A 792 -7.09 -16.10 0.93
CA ILE A 792 -7.97 -16.75 1.90
C ILE A 792 -8.80 -15.67 2.61
N ILE A 793 -10.12 -15.84 2.64
CA ILE A 793 -11.07 -14.92 3.27
C ILE A 793 -11.64 -15.61 4.51
N SER A 794 -11.67 -14.89 5.64
CA SER A 794 -12.25 -15.39 6.89
C SER A 794 -13.04 -14.31 7.62
N ALA A 795 -14.02 -14.71 8.44
CA ALA A 795 -14.77 -13.80 9.28
C ALA A 795 -13.90 -13.30 10.45
N GLY A 796 -13.96 -12.00 10.75
CA GLY A 796 -13.23 -11.38 11.83
C GLY A 796 -13.73 -11.80 13.22
N PRO A 797 -12.90 -11.63 14.28
CA PRO A 797 -13.19 -12.12 15.63
C PRO A 797 -14.25 -11.30 16.38
N THR A 798 -14.64 -10.13 15.87
CA THR A 798 -15.67 -9.27 16.45
C THR A 798 -16.64 -8.78 15.37
N TRP A 799 -17.93 -9.00 15.56
CA TRP A 799 -18.99 -8.56 14.66
C TRP A 799 -19.82 -7.47 15.36
N ASN A 800 -20.47 -6.58 14.60
CA ASN A 800 -21.34 -5.55 15.16
C ASN A 800 -22.76 -5.77 14.67
N LYS A 801 -23.69 -6.02 15.60
CA LYS A 801 -25.12 -6.24 15.34
C LYS A 801 -25.89 -5.01 15.81
N LYS A 802 -26.54 -4.30 14.89
CA LYS A 802 -27.58 -3.31 15.24
C LYS A 802 -28.90 -4.03 15.26
N PHE A 803 -29.70 -3.82 16.31
CA PHE A 803 -30.94 -4.55 16.54
C PHE A 803 -31.97 -3.68 17.27
N ARG A 804 -33.22 -4.18 17.39
CA ARG A 804 -34.29 -3.50 18.10
C ARG A 804 -35.04 -4.46 19.03
N LYS A 805 -34.97 -4.18 20.33
CA LYS A 805 -35.64 -4.97 21.40
C LYS A 805 -37.18 -4.98 21.26
N SER A 806 -37.72 -4.01 20.54
CA SER A 806 -39.10 -4.01 20.00
C SER A 806 -39.13 -3.18 18.72
N LEU A 807 -40.09 -3.42 17.82
CA LEU A 807 -40.25 -2.67 16.56
C LEU A 807 -40.29 -1.14 16.74
N LEU A 808 -40.78 -0.68 17.90
CA LEU A 808 -40.88 0.73 18.29
C LEU A 808 -39.78 1.20 19.26
N SER A 809 -38.86 0.32 19.69
CA SER A 809 -37.74 0.74 20.53
C SER A 809 -36.73 1.56 19.74
N LYS A 810 -35.90 2.34 20.45
CA LYS A 810 -34.66 2.84 19.86
C LYS A 810 -33.79 1.67 19.39
N GLU A 811 -32.97 1.95 18.39
CA GLU A 811 -31.92 1.06 17.94
C GLU A 811 -30.91 0.82 19.08
N SER A 812 -30.39 -0.40 19.15
CA SER A 812 -29.36 -0.83 20.09
C SER A 812 -28.22 -1.45 19.28
N GLU A 813 -26.99 -1.26 19.73
CA GLU A 813 -25.80 -1.85 19.11
C GLU A 813 -25.18 -2.85 20.08
N GLU A 814 -24.71 -3.97 19.55
CA GLU A 814 -24.13 -5.09 20.28
C GLU A 814 -22.91 -5.60 19.52
N THR A 815 -21.79 -5.78 20.22
CA THR A 815 -20.56 -6.34 19.65
C THR A 815 -20.49 -7.80 20.03
N LEU A 816 -20.58 -8.69 19.05
CA LEU A 816 -20.46 -10.13 19.25
C LEU A 816 -18.99 -10.51 19.14
N ALA A 817 -18.36 -10.88 20.26
CA ALA A 817 -17.05 -11.53 20.28
C ALA A 817 -17.23 -13.06 20.11
N LYS A 818 -16.16 -13.84 20.30
CA LYS A 818 -16.14 -15.27 20.02
C LYS A 818 -17.19 -16.07 20.79
N GLU A 819 -17.42 -15.75 22.07
CA GLU A 819 -18.38 -16.47 22.91
C GLU A 819 -19.83 -16.18 22.46
N GLU A 820 -20.19 -14.92 22.20
CA GLU A 820 -21.52 -14.59 21.67
C GLU A 820 -21.74 -15.08 20.23
N GLN A 821 -20.68 -15.19 19.41
CA GLN A 821 -20.75 -15.81 18.07
C GLN A 821 -21.02 -17.32 18.14
N GLU A 822 -20.46 -18.02 19.13
CA GLU A 822 -20.76 -19.45 19.33
C GLU A 822 -22.18 -19.66 19.87
N GLU A 823 -22.66 -18.79 20.76
CA GLU A 823 -24.07 -18.78 21.14
C GLU A 823 -25.03 -18.51 19.96
N GLU A 824 -24.77 -17.50 19.13
CA GLU A 824 -25.62 -17.18 17.97
C GLU A 824 -25.57 -18.28 16.90
N ARG A 825 -24.43 -18.98 16.75
CA ARG A 825 -24.30 -20.20 15.94
C ARG A 825 -25.23 -21.29 16.46
N ASP A 826 -25.18 -21.57 17.76
CA ASP A 826 -25.92 -22.70 18.34
C ASP A 826 -27.44 -22.43 18.32
N LYS A 827 -27.88 -21.20 18.63
CA LYS A 827 -29.29 -20.76 18.45
C LYS A 827 -29.74 -20.90 16.99
N ALA A 828 -28.86 -20.62 16.02
CA ALA A 828 -29.16 -20.78 14.60
C ALA A 828 -29.20 -22.25 14.16
N PHE A 829 -28.34 -23.10 14.72
CA PHE A 829 -28.30 -24.54 14.43
C PHE A 829 -29.51 -25.27 15.04
N ASP A 830 -29.90 -24.95 16.28
CA ASP A 830 -31.14 -25.43 16.91
C ASP A 830 -32.37 -25.11 16.05
N LEU A 831 -32.46 -23.86 15.55
CA LEU A 831 -33.54 -23.44 14.67
C LEU A 831 -33.52 -24.23 13.35
N LEU A 832 -32.35 -24.46 12.75
CA LEU A 832 -32.22 -25.25 11.53
C LEU A 832 -32.54 -26.73 11.74
N ASP A 833 -32.25 -27.31 12.92
CA ASP A 833 -32.63 -28.68 13.27
C ASP A 833 -34.16 -28.79 13.40
N ALA A 834 -34.79 -27.88 14.14
CA ALA A 834 -36.24 -27.82 14.28
C ALA A 834 -36.98 -27.59 12.93
N LEU A 835 -36.43 -26.73 12.06
CA LEU A 835 -36.94 -26.42 10.71
C LEU A 835 -36.69 -27.56 9.69
N SER A 836 -35.73 -28.44 9.93
CA SER A 836 -35.42 -29.59 9.07
C SER A 836 -35.89 -30.93 9.64
N ARG A 837 -36.51 -30.94 10.83
CA ARG A 837 -36.77 -32.17 11.62
C ARG A 837 -35.52 -33.05 11.69
N SER A 838 -34.46 -32.49 12.26
CA SER A 838 -33.14 -33.11 12.41
C SER A 838 -32.56 -33.65 11.11
N GLY A 839 -32.63 -32.84 10.04
CA GLY A 839 -32.10 -33.14 8.72
C GLY A 839 -33.00 -33.97 7.79
N THR A 840 -34.16 -34.45 8.25
CA THR A 840 -35.06 -35.29 7.42
C THR A 840 -35.88 -34.52 6.38
N LEU A 841 -35.98 -33.19 6.50
CA LEU A 841 -36.69 -32.29 5.59
C LEU A 841 -35.70 -31.32 4.91
N GLU A 842 -35.42 -31.57 3.63
CA GLU A 842 -34.57 -30.71 2.78
C GLU A 842 -35.08 -29.25 2.74
N VAL A 843 -34.16 -28.29 2.64
CA VAL A 843 -34.43 -26.86 2.52
C VAL A 843 -34.38 -26.44 1.05
N ASP A 844 -35.53 -26.12 0.44
CA ASP A 844 -35.63 -25.80 -1.00
C ASP A 844 -35.32 -24.33 -1.33
N CYS A 845 -35.18 -23.47 -0.32
CA CYS A 845 -35.14 -22.01 -0.45
C CYS A 845 -33.91 -21.43 0.26
N ALA A 846 -32.73 -21.80 -0.26
CA ALA A 846 -31.46 -21.20 0.11
C ALA A 846 -30.83 -20.43 -1.08
N GLU A 847 -29.85 -19.59 -0.78
CA GLU A 847 -28.98 -18.92 -1.74
C GLU A 847 -27.53 -19.11 -1.27
N MET A 848 -26.61 -19.53 -2.15
CA MET A 848 -25.19 -19.74 -1.80
C MET A 848 -24.29 -18.78 -2.59
N HIS A 849 -23.56 -17.94 -1.88
CA HIS A 849 -22.58 -17.01 -2.44
C HIS A 849 -21.16 -17.49 -2.08
N VAL A 850 -20.42 -17.99 -3.06
CA VAL A 850 -19.00 -18.33 -2.92
C VAL A 850 -18.18 -17.15 -3.38
N ILE A 851 -17.26 -16.66 -2.55
CA ILE A 851 -16.43 -15.48 -2.80
C ILE A 851 -14.97 -15.92 -2.86
N ILE A 852 -14.28 -15.56 -3.95
CA ILE A 852 -12.84 -15.79 -4.13
C ILE A 852 -12.14 -14.43 -4.28
N GLY A 853 -11.04 -14.23 -3.57
CA GLY A 853 -10.22 -13.03 -3.68
C GLY A 853 -8.87 -13.30 -4.34
N ALA A 854 -8.34 -12.30 -5.03
CA ALA A 854 -6.93 -12.23 -5.40
C ALA A 854 -6.36 -10.84 -5.16
N SER A 855 -5.06 -10.77 -4.89
CA SER A 855 -4.29 -9.53 -4.78
C SER A 855 -3.27 -9.44 -5.91
N HIS A 856 -3.28 -8.32 -6.65
CA HIS A 856 -2.19 -7.91 -7.51
C HIS A 856 -1.27 -6.98 -6.74
N ASN A 857 -0.04 -7.41 -6.45
CA ASN A 857 0.90 -6.67 -5.61
C ASN A 857 1.97 -5.97 -6.46
N PHE A 858 2.19 -4.66 -6.24
CA PHE A 858 3.24 -3.87 -6.89
C PHE A 858 4.35 -3.50 -5.88
N ASP A 859 5.60 -3.67 -6.29
CA ASP A 859 6.80 -3.37 -5.48
C ASP A 859 6.95 -1.88 -5.10
N LYS A 860 6.24 -0.98 -5.80
CA LYS A 860 6.35 0.48 -5.68
C LYS A 860 4.98 1.17 -5.57
N ASN A 861 4.98 2.49 -5.36
CA ASN A 861 3.78 3.32 -5.48
C ASN A 861 3.44 3.58 -6.96
N ILE A 862 2.21 3.99 -7.26
CA ILE A 862 1.69 4.22 -8.64
C ILE A 862 2.66 5.05 -9.50
N ILE A 863 3.10 6.21 -8.99
CA ILE A 863 3.95 7.13 -9.74
C ILE A 863 5.33 6.50 -9.99
N ASN A 864 5.88 5.76 -9.02
CA ASN A 864 7.14 5.06 -9.18
C ASN A 864 7.01 3.82 -10.09
N THR A 865 5.86 3.14 -10.14
CA THR A 865 5.61 2.06 -11.12
C THR A 865 5.58 2.62 -12.54
N VAL A 866 4.90 3.75 -12.76
CA VAL A 866 4.85 4.41 -14.08
C VAL A 866 6.23 4.98 -14.47
N VAL A 867 6.94 5.64 -13.56
CA VAL A 867 8.23 6.29 -13.85
C VAL A 867 9.40 5.32 -13.71
N GLN A 868 9.68 4.80 -12.51
CA GLN A 868 10.87 3.97 -12.26
C GLN A 868 10.79 2.63 -12.99
N ASP A 869 9.64 1.97 -12.97
CA ASP A 869 9.48 0.66 -13.61
C ASP A 869 9.06 0.78 -15.09
N ASN A 870 8.81 2.00 -15.60
CA ASN A 870 8.37 2.27 -16.97
C ASN A 870 7.16 1.41 -17.38
N MET A 871 6.22 1.21 -16.45
CA MET A 871 5.17 0.20 -16.54
C MET A 871 3.79 0.85 -16.39
N ASN A 872 2.85 0.51 -17.27
CA ASN A 872 1.45 0.88 -17.10
C ASN A 872 0.73 -0.10 -16.14
N PRO A 873 0.34 0.31 -14.91
CA PRO A 873 -0.35 -0.58 -13.97
C PRO A 873 -1.77 -0.94 -14.43
N ILE A 874 -2.40 -0.15 -15.31
CA ILE A 874 -3.73 -0.43 -15.87
C ILE A 874 -3.69 -1.75 -16.65
N GLU A 875 -2.73 -1.89 -17.55
CA GLU A 875 -2.53 -3.07 -18.41
C GLU A 875 -2.27 -4.35 -17.58
N LYS A 876 -1.48 -4.24 -16.50
CA LYS A 876 -1.16 -5.36 -15.61
C LYS A 876 -2.36 -5.86 -14.81
N ILE A 877 -3.17 -4.94 -14.28
CA ILE A 877 -4.42 -5.30 -13.56
C ILE A 877 -5.49 -5.75 -14.55
N GLU A 878 -5.57 -5.16 -15.74
CA GLU A 878 -6.47 -5.59 -16.81
C GLU A 878 -6.19 -7.05 -17.22
N ARG A 879 -4.92 -7.43 -17.40
CA ARG A 879 -4.53 -8.84 -17.60
C ARG A 879 -5.00 -9.71 -16.44
N SER A 880 -4.76 -9.26 -15.20
CA SER A 880 -5.11 -10.01 -13.98
C SER A 880 -6.62 -10.23 -13.83
N MET A 881 -7.42 -9.19 -14.12
CA MET A 881 -8.88 -9.27 -14.10
C MET A 881 -9.38 -10.22 -15.19
N LEU A 882 -8.79 -10.24 -16.38
CA LEU A 882 -9.16 -11.18 -17.45
C LEU A 882 -8.78 -12.64 -17.13
N ILE A 883 -7.67 -12.88 -16.44
CA ILE A 883 -7.31 -14.24 -15.96
C ILE A 883 -8.39 -14.76 -15.00
N ILE A 884 -8.88 -13.93 -14.07
CA ILE A 884 -9.97 -14.33 -13.17
C ILE A 884 -11.31 -14.40 -13.92
N ALA A 885 -11.60 -13.48 -14.84
CA ALA A 885 -12.83 -13.44 -15.61
C ALA A 885 -13.07 -14.73 -16.42
N THR A 886 -12.06 -15.16 -17.18
CA THR A 886 -12.09 -16.42 -17.96
C THR A 886 -12.24 -17.63 -17.05
N THR A 887 -11.65 -17.58 -15.85
CA THR A 887 -11.77 -18.64 -14.84
C THR A 887 -13.15 -18.69 -14.20
N VAL A 888 -13.76 -17.55 -13.87
CA VAL A 888 -15.09 -17.48 -13.23
C VAL A 888 -16.19 -17.83 -14.22
N GLN A 889 -16.18 -17.24 -15.42
CA GLN A 889 -17.24 -17.42 -16.42
C GLN A 889 -17.08 -18.73 -17.22
N GLY A 890 -15.86 -19.28 -17.33
CA GLY A 890 -15.60 -20.50 -18.10
C GLY A 890 -15.60 -20.29 -19.62
N VAL A 891 -15.30 -19.07 -20.08
CA VAL A 891 -15.22 -18.69 -21.50
C VAL A 891 -13.91 -17.92 -21.77
N ASP A 892 -13.50 -17.82 -23.04
CA ASP A 892 -12.26 -17.18 -23.45
C ASP A 892 -12.30 -15.65 -23.37
N ALA A 893 -11.12 -15.01 -23.31
CA ALA A 893 -10.98 -13.56 -23.19
C ALA A 893 -11.64 -12.78 -24.35
N THR A 894 -11.72 -13.39 -25.53
CA THR A 894 -12.43 -12.89 -26.73
C THR A 894 -13.95 -12.77 -26.53
N GLU A 895 -14.53 -13.62 -25.69
CA GLU A 895 -15.97 -13.59 -25.39
C GLU A 895 -16.30 -12.54 -24.32
N LEU A 896 -15.35 -12.19 -23.46
CA LEU A 896 -15.54 -11.27 -22.34
C LEU A 896 -15.34 -9.80 -22.72
N VAL A 897 -14.36 -9.52 -23.58
CA VAL A 897 -13.91 -8.17 -23.96
C VAL A 897 -14.72 -7.59 -25.12
N LYS A 898 -15.01 -6.28 -25.10
CA LYS A 898 -15.67 -5.59 -26.22
C LYS A 898 -14.78 -5.60 -27.48
N PRO A 899 -15.34 -5.79 -28.70
CA PRO A 899 -14.56 -5.87 -29.93
C PRO A 899 -13.59 -4.69 -30.14
N GLU A 900 -14.03 -3.47 -29.82
CA GLU A 900 -13.25 -2.23 -29.90
C GLU A 900 -11.95 -2.23 -29.06
N GLN A 901 -11.85 -3.10 -28.05
CA GLN A 901 -10.70 -3.18 -27.16
C GLN A 901 -9.77 -4.35 -27.51
N LEU A 902 -10.25 -5.39 -28.22
CA LEU A 902 -9.52 -6.65 -28.44
C LEU A 902 -8.11 -6.45 -29.01
N GLU A 903 -7.95 -5.59 -30.01
CA GLU A 903 -6.63 -5.29 -30.60
C GLU A 903 -5.66 -4.74 -29.53
N ARG A 904 -6.09 -3.76 -28.73
CA ARG A 904 -5.30 -3.20 -27.62
C ARG A 904 -4.93 -4.28 -26.60
N VAL A 905 -5.90 -5.05 -26.10
CA VAL A 905 -5.65 -6.08 -25.08
C VAL A 905 -4.70 -7.17 -25.61
N SER A 906 -4.86 -7.60 -26.86
CA SER A 906 -4.00 -8.61 -27.50
C SER A 906 -2.56 -8.14 -27.74
N CYS A 907 -2.32 -6.81 -27.76
CA CYS A 907 -1.00 -6.24 -28.00
C CYS A 907 -0.06 -6.39 -26.79
N TYR A 908 -0.55 -6.12 -25.57
CA TYR A 908 0.25 -6.18 -24.34
C TYR A 908 -0.05 -7.42 -23.46
N SER A 909 -1.18 -8.12 -23.69
CA SER A 909 -1.51 -9.41 -23.05
C SER A 909 -1.74 -10.53 -24.08
N PRO A 910 -0.77 -10.79 -24.98
CA PRO A 910 -0.96 -11.73 -26.10
C PRO A 910 -1.26 -13.17 -25.65
N THR A 911 -0.69 -13.59 -24.52
CA THR A 911 -0.84 -14.92 -23.92
C THR A 911 -2.29 -15.25 -23.55
N LEU A 912 -3.11 -14.25 -23.22
CA LEU A 912 -4.55 -14.44 -22.96
C LEU A 912 -5.37 -14.81 -24.21
N PHE A 913 -4.80 -14.63 -25.41
CA PHE A 913 -5.45 -14.86 -26.71
C PHE A 913 -4.76 -15.98 -27.50
N GLY A 914 -3.91 -16.79 -26.85
CA GLY A 914 -3.14 -17.85 -27.51
C GLY A 914 -2.08 -17.33 -28.49
N LEU A 915 -1.76 -16.03 -28.45
CA LEU A 915 -0.68 -15.44 -29.25
C LEU A 915 0.65 -15.58 -28.50
N PRO A 916 1.80 -15.76 -29.20
CA PRO A 916 3.10 -15.85 -28.54
C PRO A 916 3.38 -14.58 -27.72
N SER A 917 3.96 -14.78 -26.54
CA SER A 917 4.41 -13.73 -25.62
C SER A 917 5.44 -12.79 -26.27
N ALA A 918 5.65 -11.62 -25.68
CA ALA A 918 6.67 -10.68 -26.16
C ALA A 918 8.08 -11.34 -26.21
N GLN A 919 8.40 -12.18 -25.22
CA GLN A 919 9.67 -12.91 -25.15
C GLN A 919 9.78 -13.99 -26.24
N GLU A 920 8.70 -14.73 -26.52
CA GLU A 920 8.68 -15.70 -27.61
C GLU A 920 8.77 -15.04 -28.99
N ARG A 921 8.11 -13.89 -29.20
CA ARG A 921 8.26 -13.10 -30.44
C ARG A 921 9.70 -12.68 -30.65
N GLN A 922 10.34 -12.10 -29.63
CA GLN A 922 11.76 -11.75 -29.66
C GLN A 922 12.66 -12.98 -29.93
N ALA A 923 12.36 -14.14 -29.35
CA ALA A 923 13.10 -15.38 -29.58
C ALA A 923 12.84 -16.04 -30.96
N ILE A 924 11.71 -15.74 -31.62
CA ILE A 924 11.37 -16.16 -32.98
C ILE A 924 12.00 -15.23 -34.01
N GLU A 925 11.98 -13.92 -33.76
CA GLU A 925 12.60 -12.90 -34.62
C GLU A 925 14.13 -12.93 -34.54
N GLY A 926 14.69 -13.10 -33.33
CA GLY A 926 16.13 -13.35 -33.12
C GLY A 926 16.65 -14.69 -33.66
N LYS A 927 15.77 -15.53 -34.24
CA LYS A 927 16.14 -16.74 -35.02
C LYS A 927 15.95 -16.56 -36.54
N LYS A 928 15.63 -15.34 -37.00
CA LYS A 928 15.47 -14.96 -38.41
C LYS A 928 16.53 -13.97 -38.91
N VAL A 929 17.58 -13.73 -38.11
CA VAL A 929 18.75 -12.88 -38.41
C VAL A 929 19.97 -13.75 -38.56
#